data_AF-G7E9E8-F1
#
_entry.id   AF-G7E9E8-F1
#
_cell.length_a   1.000
_cell.length_b   1.000
_cell.length_c   1.000
_cell.angle_alpha   90.00
_cell.angle_beta   90.00
_cell.angle_gamma   90.00
#
_symmetry.space_group_name_H-M   'P 1'
#
loop_
_entity.id
_entity.type
_entity.pdbx_description
1 polymer ?
#
loop_
_entity_poly.entity_id
_entity_poly.type
_entity_poly.pdbx_seq_one_letter_code
_entity_poly.pdbx_strand_id
1 'polypeptide(L)'
;MEALKIRKKHPELSQDEVMSLVHEFNSLDADGAKYLSQRAVSDAFTQQHGYGYDQVRAALKSVSDASGRVDVEEFADLFSSLRVTASSSQNGAGLIPGKSKPGRTTIGGSTGSSAHTINDDERVEFTRHINSVLAGDADIGSRLPIPLDTMQVFDECKDGLVLSKLINDSVPDTIDERVLNISSKGHKRGPSTGLAPPAAKGINNFQMTENNNIVIQSAKAIGCSVVNIGPTDLIEGREHLVLGLIWQIIRRGLLSKIDIKLHPELYRLLDDGETLEQFLRLPPDQILLRWFNYHLKAANWPRRVNNFSKDVHDAENYTVLLNQLKPDQCSRNPLQTRDLLQRAEQTLQNADRIGCRKYLTAGSMVAGNPKLNLAFVAHLFNTWPGLEPLEETERPVIEDFDAEGEREARVFTLWLNSLNVEPGVYNLFEDLRDGTVLLQAFDKVAPGSVVWRRVSKKPAHVNQDEPAPELSRFKAVENTNYAVDLGKANHMQLVGIQGADIVDGQKTLTLGLVWQLMRKNVTATLAGLSKGGKEITDQDIVRWANDTVKAGGKRSSMRSFRDPGLKNAHFFLDLLDSMKPGYVDYSLVLEGRNDDECLNNAKLAISVARKLGALIFLVPDDIKDVRAKLMLTFVGALMSLQQGGRV
;
A
#
# COMPACT_ATOMS: atom_id res chain seq x y z
N MET A 1 43.59 -3.93 19.98
CA MET A 1 43.07 -5.31 20.10
C MET A 1 42.27 -5.73 18.87
N GLU A 2 41.45 -4.84 18.29
CA GLU A 2 40.60 -5.13 17.10
C GLU A 2 41.41 -5.53 15.85
N ALA A 3 42.48 -4.81 15.51
CA ALA A 3 43.35 -5.17 14.38
C ALA A 3 43.95 -6.59 14.46
N LEU A 4 44.23 -7.10 15.67
CA LEU A 4 44.72 -8.46 15.87
C LEU A 4 43.63 -9.52 15.64
N LYS A 5 42.37 -9.20 15.97
CA LYS A 5 41.22 -10.07 15.73
C LYS A 5 40.91 -10.15 14.23
N ILE A 6 40.84 -9.00 13.55
CA ILE A 6 40.60 -8.92 12.11
C ILE A 6 41.66 -9.71 11.34
N ARG A 7 42.94 -9.52 11.67
CA ARG A 7 44.05 -10.27 11.05
C ARG A 7 43.99 -11.78 11.30
N LYS A 8 43.43 -12.23 12.44
CA LYS A 8 43.25 -13.66 12.73
C LYS A 8 42.13 -14.27 11.88
N LYS A 9 41.09 -13.47 11.58
CA LYS A 9 39.93 -13.88 10.78
C LYS A 9 40.22 -13.82 9.26
N HIS A 10 41.03 -12.83 8.84
CA HIS A 10 41.42 -12.57 7.45
C HIS A 10 42.94 -12.61 7.29
N PRO A 11 43.57 -13.81 7.28
CA PRO A 11 45.02 -13.95 7.08
C PRO A 11 45.49 -13.48 5.70
N GLU A 12 44.59 -13.30 4.75
CA GLU A 12 44.83 -12.78 3.40
C GLU A 12 45.08 -11.26 3.35
N LEU A 13 44.70 -10.51 4.40
CA LEU A 13 44.93 -9.07 4.49
C LEU A 13 46.29 -8.79 5.14
N SER A 14 47.09 -7.92 4.53
CA SER A 14 48.34 -7.43 5.09
C SER A 14 48.11 -6.58 6.34
N GLN A 15 49.15 -6.44 7.18
CA GLN A 15 49.06 -5.64 8.40
C GLN A 15 48.73 -4.17 8.11
N ASP A 16 49.26 -3.61 7.02
CA ASP A 16 49.00 -2.22 6.63
C ASP A 16 47.55 -2.04 6.14
N GLU A 17 46.99 -3.00 5.40
CA GLU A 17 45.59 -2.99 4.97
C GLU A 17 44.63 -3.05 6.16
N VAL A 18 44.88 -3.94 7.12
CA VAL A 18 44.03 -4.04 8.34
C VAL A 18 44.08 -2.74 9.14
N MET A 19 45.26 -2.12 9.27
CA MET A 19 45.38 -0.83 9.97
C MET A 19 44.69 0.30 9.20
N SER A 20 44.74 0.29 7.86
CA SER A 20 44.03 1.25 7.01
C SER A 20 42.51 1.12 7.16
N LEU A 21 41.96 -0.10 7.13
CA LEU A 21 40.52 -0.34 7.29
C LEU A 21 40.02 0.11 8.67
N VAL A 22 40.78 -0.19 9.73
CA VAL A 22 40.45 0.28 11.08
C VAL A 22 40.52 1.81 11.16
N HIS A 23 41.48 2.44 10.49
CA HIS A 23 41.57 3.90 10.44
C HIS A 23 40.40 4.52 9.67
N GLU A 24 40.05 3.96 8.52
CA GLU A 24 38.91 4.38 7.70
C GLU A 24 37.60 4.27 8.49
N PHE A 25 37.34 3.13 9.13
CA PHE A 25 36.17 2.93 9.99
C PHE A 25 36.08 3.98 11.09
N ASN A 26 37.17 4.22 11.82
CA ASN A 26 37.21 5.21 12.90
C ASN A 26 37.05 6.65 12.38
N SER A 27 37.48 6.93 11.15
CA SER A 27 37.29 8.25 10.53
C SER A 27 35.83 8.50 10.15
N LEU A 28 35.10 7.45 9.77
CA LEU A 28 33.67 7.49 9.46
C LEU A 28 32.81 7.50 10.74
N ASP A 29 33.28 6.87 11.81
CA ASP A 29 32.64 6.87 13.14
C ASP A 29 33.08 8.07 13.98
N ALA A 30 32.81 9.29 13.48
CA ALA A 30 33.21 10.54 14.14
C ALA A 30 32.61 10.71 15.56
N ASP A 31 31.53 10.00 15.87
CA ASP A 31 30.82 10.06 17.15
C ASP A 31 31.29 8.98 18.16
N GLY A 32 32.19 8.07 17.76
CA GLY A 32 32.65 6.96 18.58
C GLY A 32 31.55 5.96 18.96
N ALA A 33 30.55 5.79 18.09
CA ALA A 33 29.41 4.90 18.29
C ALA A 33 29.79 3.42 18.20
N LYS A 34 30.99 3.10 17.68
CA LYS A 34 31.53 1.77 17.37
C LYS A 34 30.75 1.00 16.31
N TYR A 35 29.95 1.70 15.51
CA TYR A 35 29.24 1.14 14.38
C TYR A 35 28.96 2.22 13.34
N LEU A 36 28.90 1.82 12.07
CA LEU A 36 28.49 2.65 10.95
C LEU A 36 27.09 2.23 10.48
N SER A 37 26.37 3.13 9.80
CA SER A 37 25.14 2.73 9.11
C SER A 37 25.48 2.03 7.80
N GLN A 38 24.64 1.07 7.37
CA GLN A 38 24.82 0.42 6.07
C GLN A 38 24.94 1.43 4.90
N ARG A 39 24.23 2.56 4.98
CA ARG A 39 24.33 3.64 3.99
C ARG A 39 25.74 4.27 3.97
N ALA A 40 26.27 4.64 5.14
CA ALA A 40 27.60 5.23 5.23
C ALA A 40 28.68 4.27 4.72
N VAL A 41 28.52 2.97 4.98
CA VAL A 41 29.41 1.92 4.46
C VAL A 41 29.27 1.80 2.94
N SER A 42 28.06 1.73 2.40
CA SER A 42 27.83 1.69 0.95
C SER A 42 28.44 2.90 0.24
N ASP A 43 28.27 4.10 0.81
CA ASP A 43 28.82 5.34 0.26
C ASP A 43 30.37 5.32 0.30
N ALA A 44 30.97 4.90 1.42
CA ALA A 44 32.42 4.79 1.56
C ALA A 44 33.03 3.80 0.55
N PHE A 45 32.47 2.59 0.42
CA PHE A 45 32.96 1.58 -0.52
C PHE A 45 32.74 1.97 -1.99
N THR A 46 31.67 2.69 -2.29
CA THR A 46 31.41 3.17 -3.66
C THR A 46 32.37 4.32 -4.02
N GLN A 47 32.59 5.27 -3.11
CA GLN A 47 33.38 6.47 -3.39
C GLN A 47 34.90 6.25 -3.23
N GLN A 48 35.32 5.54 -2.20
CA GLN A 48 36.74 5.37 -1.85
C GLN A 48 37.36 4.14 -2.49
N HIS A 49 36.58 3.06 -2.67
CA HIS A 49 37.07 1.79 -3.22
C HIS A 49 36.58 1.50 -4.65
N GLY A 50 35.66 2.30 -5.20
CA GLY A 50 35.21 2.22 -6.59
C GLY A 50 34.33 1.01 -6.92
N TYR A 51 33.76 0.34 -5.92
CA TYR A 51 32.82 -0.76 -6.14
C TYR A 51 31.44 -0.26 -6.57
N GLY A 52 30.69 -1.04 -7.35
CA GLY A 52 29.32 -0.70 -7.71
C GLY A 52 28.36 -0.83 -6.51
N TYR A 53 27.41 0.08 -6.36
CA TYR A 53 26.46 0.10 -5.22
C TYR A 53 25.79 -1.27 -5.00
N ASP A 54 25.28 -1.90 -6.06
CA ASP A 54 24.60 -3.19 -5.96
C ASP A 54 25.54 -4.34 -5.56
N GLN A 55 26.82 -4.26 -5.92
CA GLN A 55 27.83 -5.23 -5.49
C GLN A 55 28.08 -5.11 -3.99
N VAL A 56 28.25 -3.88 -3.50
CA VAL A 56 28.42 -3.60 -2.06
C VAL A 56 27.18 -4.02 -1.28
N ARG A 57 25.99 -3.68 -1.78
CA ARG A 57 24.71 -4.07 -1.20
C ARG A 57 24.55 -5.58 -1.09
N ALA A 58 24.89 -6.32 -2.15
CA ALA A 58 24.80 -7.79 -2.15
C ALA A 58 25.76 -8.41 -1.14
N ALA A 59 27.00 -7.91 -1.06
CA ALA A 59 27.98 -8.37 -0.10
C ALA A 59 27.56 -8.06 1.35
N LEU A 60 27.03 -6.86 1.60
CA LEU A 60 26.51 -6.46 2.92
C LEU A 60 25.40 -7.40 3.44
N LYS A 61 24.51 -7.89 2.57
CA LYS A 61 23.48 -8.87 2.97
C LYS A 61 24.05 -10.19 3.51
N SER A 62 25.28 -10.53 3.14
CA SER A 62 25.94 -11.77 3.58
C SER A 62 26.82 -11.59 4.83
N VAL A 63 27.14 -10.34 5.17
CA VAL A 63 28.15 -10.00 6.18
C VAL A 63 27.54 -9.29 7.39
N SER A 64 26.54 -8.43 7.17
CA SER A 64 25.88 -7.63 8.21
C SER A 64 24.53 -8.24 8.59
N ASP A 65 24.19 -8.15 9.87
CA ASP A 65 22.89 -8.55 10.37
C ASP A 65 21.76 -7.58 9.96
N ALA A 66 20.51 -7.93 10.28
CA ALA A 66 19.35 -7.08 10.00
C ALA A 66 19.29 -5.81 10.88
N SER A 67 20.33 -5.51 11.68
CA SER A 67 20.35 -4.33 12.55
C SER A 67 20.54 -3.02 11.80
N GLY A 68 20.99 -3.08 10.53
CA GLY A 68 21.32 -1.90 9.73
C GLY A 68 22.61 -1.19 10.19
N ARG A 69 23.33 -1.80 11.13
CA ARG A 69 24.61 -1.34 11.66
C ARG A 69 25.72 -2.27 11.15
N VAL A 70 26.90 -1.69 10.98
CA VAL A 70 28.11 -2.39 10.55
C VAL A 70 29.20 -2.07 11.55
N ASP A 71 29.69 -3.07 12.27
CA ASP A 71 30.84 -2.92 13.15
C ASP A 71 32.18 -3.02 12.38
N VAL A 72 33.30 -2.81 13.07
CA VAL A 72 34.63 -2.82 12.42
C VAL A 72 35.04 -4.19 11.90
N GLU A 73 34.55 -5.28 12.50
CA GLU A 73 34.81 -6.64 12.03
C GLU A 73 33.98 -6.92 10.76
N GLU A 74 32.69 -6.54 10.75
CA GLU A 74 31.82 -6.63 9.58
C GLU A 74 32.28 -5.73 8.41
N PHE A 75 32.85 -4.55 8.71
CA PHE A 75 33.45 -3.66 7.71
C PHE A 75 34.65 -4.32 7.02
N ALA A 76 35.47 -5.06 7.77
CA ALA A 76 36.60 -5.81 7.22
C ALA A 76 36.14 -7.07 6.45
N ASP A 77 35.16 -7.79 6.97
CA ASP A 77 34.53 -8.93 6.29
C ASP A 77 33.97 -8.52 4.92
N LEU A 78 33.34 -7.34 4.83
CA LEU A 78 32.82 -6.76 3.59
C LEU A 78 33.93 -6.51 2.57
N PHE A 79 35.03 -5.88 3.01
CA PHE A 79 36.19 -5.62 2.16
C PHE A 79 36.79 -6.92 1.61
N SER A 80 36.97 -7.93 2.45
CA SER A 80 37.45 -9.24 2.04
C SER A 80 36.51 -9.92 1.05
N SER A 81 35.20 -9.90 1.29
CA SER A 81 34.18 -10.48 0.41
C SER A 81 34.16 -9.83 -0.99
N LEU A 82 34.23 -8.50 -1.04
CA LEU A 82 34.28 -7.75 -2.31
C LEU A 82 35.58 -8.02 -3.07
N ARG A 83 36.71 -8.16 -2.38
CA ARG A 83 38.01 -8.51 -2.98
C ARG A 83 38.01 -9.92 -3.56
N VAL A 84 37.42 -10.90 -2.89
CA VAL A 84 37.27 -12.28 -3.40
C VAL A 84 36.37 -12.29 -4.65
N THR A 85 35.29 -11.51 -4.64
CA THR A 85 34.37 -11.39 -5.78
C THR A 85 35.02 -10.69 -6.98
N ALA A 86 35.82 -9.64 -6.73
CA ALA A 86 36.56 -8.94 -7.77
C ALA A 86 37.69 -9.80 -8.39
N SER A 87 38.40 -10.59 -7.57
CA SER A 87 39.50 -11.46 -8.02
C SER A 87 39.01 -12.70 -8.79
N SER A 88 37.87 -13.27 -8.40
CA SER A 88 37.19 -14.35 -9.15
C SER A 88 36.63 -13.88 -10.51
N SER A 89 36.34 -12.58 -10.66
CA SER A 89 35.91 -11.99 -11.93
C SER A 89 37.05 -11.83 -12.96
N GLN A 90 38.32 -11.89 -12.54
CA GLN A 90 39.49 -11.82 -13.44
C GLN A 90 39.95 -13.20 -13.96
N ASN A 91 39.62 -14.29 -13.28
CA ASN A 91 39.99 -15.66 -13.66
C ASN A 91 38.80 -16.43 -14.26
N GLY A 92 38.32 -16.02 -15.44
CA GLY A 92 37.66 -16.91 -16.42
C GLY A 92 36.41 -17.72 -16.02
N ALA A 93 35.83 -17.51 -14.84
CA ALA A 93 34.59 -18.14 -14.41
C ALA A 93 33.74 -17.08 -13.70
N GLY A 94 33.23 -16.14 -14.48
CA GLY A 94 32.24 -15.19 -13.99
C GLY A 94 31.10 -15.96 -13.34
N LEU A 95 30.83 -15.66 -12.07
CA LEU A 95 29.52 -15.82 -11.48
C LEU A 95 28.56 -14.97 -12.32
N ILE A 96 28.10 -15.53 -13.43
CA ILE A 96 27.00 -15.01 -14.22
C ILE A 96 25.84 -14.90 -13.22
N PRO A 97 25.26 -13.71 -12.98
CA PRO A 97 23.97 -13.60 -12.33
C PRO A 97 23.04 -14.50 -13.15
N GLY A 98 22.62 -15.64 -12.60
CA GLY A 98 22.19 -16.79 -13.37
C GLY A 98 21.25 -16.42 -14.51
N LYS A 99 21.69 -16.63 -15.77
CA LYS A 99 20.99 -16.34 -17.04
C LYS A 99 19.64 -15.64 -16.83
N SER A 100 19.68 -14.34 -16.53
CA SER A 100 18.49 -13.50 -16.56
C SER A 100 18.05 -13.36 -18.01
N LYS A 101 16.77 -13.59 -18.29
CA LYS A 101 16.17 -13.01 -19.50
C LYS A 101 16.35 -11.49 -19.41
N PRO A 102 16.61 -10.77 -20.51
CA PRO A 102 16.69 -9.31 -20.49
C PRO A 102 15.46 -8.73 -19.77
N GLY A 103 15.68 -7.86 -18.77
CA GLY A 103 14.62 -7.23 -17.96
C GLY A 103 14.18 -7.96 -16.67
N ARG A 104 14.79 -9.11 -16.30
CA ARG A 104 14.48 -9.83 -15.06
C ARG A 104 15.70 -10.04 -14.17
N THR A 105 15.72 -9.48 -12.97
CA THR A 105 16.78 -9.72 -11.97
C THR A 105 16.32 -10.78 -10.98
N THR A 106 17.03 -11.91 -10.90
CA THR A 106 16.74 -12.98 -9.93
C THR A 106 17.54 -12.74 -8.66
N ILE A 107 16.88 -12.53 -7.53
CA ILE A 107 17.52 -12.38 -6.22
C ILE A 107 17.36 -13.68 -5.43
N GLY A 108 18.48 -14.19 -4.89
CA GLY A 108 18.48 -15.35 -4.00
C GLY A 108 17.86 -15.03 -2.66
N GLY A 109 16.91 -15.86 -2.21
CA GLY A 109 16.32 -15.76 -0.88
C GLY A 109 17.30 -16.16 0.22
N SER A 110 17.02 -15.68 1.45
CA SER A 110 17.84 -15.90 2.65
C SER A 110 18.02 -17.38 3.04
N THR A 111 17.23 -18.30 2.48
CA THR A 111 17.27 -19.74 2.77
C THR A 111 17.65 -20.62 1.57
N GLY A 112 18.23 -20.06 0.51
CA GLY A 112 18.72 -20.83 -0.65
C GLY A 112 17.65 -21.51 -1.51
N SER A 113 16.38 -21.56 -1.08
CA SER A 113 15.29 -22.27 -1.77
C SER A 113 14.22 -21.36 -2.39
N SER A 114 14.19 -20.05 -2.11
CA SER A 114 13.23 -19.10 -2.69
C SER A 114 13.91 -18.02 -3.54
N ALA A 115 14.06 -18.27 -4.84
CA ALA A 115 14.49 -17.25 -5.78
C ALA A 115 13.29 -16.36 -6.18
N HIS A 116 13.32 -15.08 -5.83
CA HIS A 116 12.30 -14.12 -6.26
C HIS A 116 12.85 -13.28 -7.42
N THR A 117 12.04 -13.06 -8.44
CA THR A 117 12.45 -12.30 -9.62
C THR A 117 11.78 -10.93 -9.63
N ILE A 118 12.58 -9.89 -9.83
CA ILE A 118 12.14 -8.50 -10.02
C ILE A 118 12.13 -8.15 -11.50
N ASN A 119 11.09 -7.45 -11.93
CA ASN A 119 11.06 -6.79 -13.23
C ASN A 119 11.80 -5.46 -13.12
N ASP A 120 12.88 -5.30 -13.89
CA ASP A 120 13.73 -4.12 -13.80
C ASP A 120 13.06 -2.86 -14.35
N ASP A 121 12.27 -2.98 -15.42
CA ASP A 121 11.50 -1.86 -15.96
C ASP A 121 10.51 -1.32 -14.91
N GLU A 122 9.86 -2.21 -14.16
CA GLU A 122 8.98 -1.82 -13.05
C GLU A 122 9.74 -1.07 -11.96
N ARG A 123 10.91 -1.58 -11.54
CA ARG A 123 11.76 -0.91 -10.54
C ARG A 123 12.15 0.49 -11.00
N VAL A 124 12.65 0.62 -12.23
CA VAL A 124 13.09 1.90 -12.81
C VAL A 124 11.93 2.90 -12.85
N GLU A 125 10.79 2.51 -13.40
CA GLU A 125 9.68 3.44 -13.64
C GLU A 125 8.91 3.80 -12.36
N PHE A 126 8.81 2.89 -11.40
CA PHE A 126 8.28 3.23 -10.08
C PHE A 126 9.23 4.15 -9.30
N THR A 127 10.56 3.93 -9.40
CA THR A 127 11.54 4.84 -8.78
C THR A 127 11.51 6.23 -9.42
N ARG A 128 11.37 6.31 -10.75
CA ARG A 128 11.17 7.57 -11.48
C ARG A 128 9.92 8.29 -11.00
N HIS A 129 8.82 7.57 -10.79
CA HIS A 129 7.60 8.14 -10.25
C HIS A 129 7.80 8.71 -8.83
N ILE A 130 8.40 7.94 -7.92
CA ILE A 130 8.74 8.38 -6.56
C ILE A 130 9.57 9.68 -6.59
N ASN A 131 10.63 9.72 -7.40
CA ASN A 131 11.47 10.91 -7.56
C ASN A 131 10.69 12.12 -8.05
N SER A 132 9.69 11.92 -8.92
CA SER A 132 8.89 12.99 -9.48
C SER A 132 7.86 13.53 -8.49
N VAL A 133 7.16 12.67 -7.74
CA VAL A 133 6.05 13.09 -6.87
C VAL A 133 6.51 13.55 -5.50
N LEU A 134 7.66 13.06 -5.03
CA LEU A 134 8.22 13.44 -3.73
C LEU A 134 9.33 14.50 -3.85
N ALA A 135 9.54 15.04 -5.05
CA ALA A 135 10.54 16.09 -5.28
C ALA A 135 10.29 17.30 -4.37
N GLY A 136 11.33 17.71 -3.64
CA GLY A 136 11.25 18.86 -2.74
C GLY A 136 10.57 18.60 -1.38
N ASP A 137 10.28 17.34 -1.03
CA ASP A 137 9.78 17.01 0.31
C ASP A 137 10.79 17.42 1.41
N ALA A 138 10.28 18.02 2.48
CA ALA A 138 11.10 18.60 3.55
C ALA A 138 11.86 17.55 4.38
N ASP A 139 11.31 16.35 4.53
CA ASP A 139 11.83 15.31 5.43
C ASP A 139 12.75 14.34 4.68
N ILE A 140 12.40 13.99 3.44
CA ILE A 140 13.14 13.02 2.62
C ILE A 140 13.86 13.63 1.42
N GLY A 141 13.78 14.94 1.19
CA GLY A 141 14.38 15.60 0.02
C GLY A 141 15.87 15.34 -0.13
N SER A 142 16.61 15.17 0.98
CA SER A 142 18.05 14.80 0.94
C SER A 142 18.36 13.40 0.39
N ARG A 143 17.34 12.56 0.19
CA ARG A 143 17.44 11.21 -0.37
C ARG A 143 17.08 11.17 -1.86
N LEU A 144 16.56 12.27 -2.40
CA LEU A 144 16.05 12.37 -3.76
C LEU A 144 17.02 13.19 -4.63
N PRO A 145 17.18 12.85 -5.93
CA PRO A 145 16.58 11.71 -6.60
C PRO A 145 17.30 10.38 -6.26
N ILE A 146 16.52 9.31 -6.07
CA ILE A 146 17.03 7.94 -5.97
C ILE A 146 17.55 7.51 -7.35
N PRO A 147 18.77 6.95 -7.47
CA PRO A 147 19.29 6.46 -8.75
C PRO A 147 18.38 5.40 -9.37
N LEU A 148 18.18 5.48 -10.69
CA LEU A 148 17.28 4.60 -11.42
C LEU A 148 17.92 3.25 -11.79
N ASP A 149 19.24 3.19 -11.81
CA ASP A 149 20.04 2.04 -12.25
C ASP A 149 20.52 1.14 -11.09
N THR A 150 20.11 1.43 -9.85
CA THR A 150 20.52 0.67 -8.66
C THR A 150 19.35 0.15 -7.82
N MET A 151 19.61 -0.81 -6.95
CA MET A 151 18.65 -1.33 -5.99
C MET A 151 18.45 -0.41 -4.76
N GLN A 152 18.96 0.83 -4.81
CA GLN A 152 18.92 1.78 -3.68
C GLN A 152 17.50 2.12 -3.23
N VAL A 153 16.50 2.10 -4.13
CA VAL A 153 15.08 2.33 -3.78
C VAL A 153 14.61 1.44 -2.62
N PHE A 154 15.10 0.20 -2.53
CA PHE A 154 14.71 -0.72 -1.46
C PHE A 154 15.31 -0.35 -0.12
N ASP A 155 16.50 0.25 -0.11
CA ASP A 155 17.14 0.75 1.12
C ASP A 155 16.49 2.04 1.61
N GLU A 156 16.11 2.93 0.70
CA GLU A 156 15.41 4.19 1.03
C GLU A 156 14.00 3.96 1.60
N CYS A 157 13.38 2.80 1.32
CA CYS A 157 12.08 2.42 1.86
C CYS A 157 12.13 1.77 3.25
N LYS A 158 13.31 1.37 3.76
CA LYS A 158 13.42 0.55 4.99
C LYS A 158 12.81 1.20 6.23
N ASP A 159 12.92 2.52 6.34
CA ASP A 159 12.47 3.29 7.51
C ASP A 159 11.02 3.77 7.43
N GLY A 160 10.32 3.39 6.36
CA GLY A 160 8.91 3.68 6.13
C GLY A 160 8.62 5.09 5.62
N LEU A 161 9.55 6.04 5.64
CA LEU A 161 9.26 7.45 5.31
C LEU A 161 8.86 7.63 3.84
N VAL A 162 9.65 7.07 2.90
CA VAL A 162 9.34 7.14 1.47
C VAL A 162 7.96 6.54 1.16
N LEU A 163 7.64 5.40 1.78
CA LEU A 163 6.35 4.73 1.59
C LEU A 163 5.20 5.51 2.21
N SER A 164 5.38 6.12 3.40
CA SER A 164 4.37 6.97 4.02
C SER A 164 4.05 8.20 3.17
N LYS A 165 5.07 8.87 2.64
CA LYS A 165 4.91 10.02 1.75
C LYS A 165 4.23 9.64 0.44
N LEU A 166 4.62 8.50 -0.16
CA LEU A 166 3.98 7.97 -1.36
C LEU A 166 2.49 7.62 -1.15
N ILE A 167 2.12 7.12 0.04
CA ILE A 167 0.72 6.88 0.41
C ILE A 167 -0.07 8.20 0.41
N ASN A 168 0.47 9.26 0.99
CA ASN A 168 -0.18 10.57 1.01
C ASN A 168 -0.25 11.24 -0.37
N ASP A 169 0.73 11.04 -1.25
CA ASP A 169 0.63 11.47 -2.65
C ASP A 169 -0.53 10.75 -3.37
N SER A 170 -0.62 9.43 -3.19
CA SER A 170 -1.65 8.62 -3.86
C SER A 170 -3.06 8.84 -3.31
N VAL A 171 -3.19 8.99 -1.98
CA VAL A 171 -4.44 9.31 -1.29
C VAL A 171 -4.14 10.35 -0.21
N PRO A 172 -4.36 11.64 -0.50
CA PRO A 172 -4.11 12.72 0.44
C PRO A 172 -4.77 12.51 1.80
N ASP A 173 -4.15 13.05 2.85
CA ASP A 173 -4.65 13.00 4.23
C ASP A 173 -4.79 11.60 4.85
N THR A 174 -4.18 10.56 4.27
CA THR A 174 -4.23 9.20 4.81
C THR A 174 -3.40 9.04 6.09
N ILE A 175 -2.22 9.66 6.12
CA ILE A 175 -1.25 9.62 7.23
C ILE A 175 -1.01 11.04 7.73
N ASP A 176 -1.19 11.25 9.03
CA ASP A 176 -0.70 12.45 9.71
C ASP A 176 0.82 12.36 9.86
N GLU A 177 1.57 13.07 9.02
CA GLU A 177 3.03 12.93 8.96
C GLU A 177 3.75 13.32 10.25
N ARG A 178 3.07 14.07 11.14
CA ARG A 178 3.63 14.47 12.43
C ARG A 178 3.84 13.29 13.38
N VAL A 179 3.20 12.14 13.13
CA VAL A 179 3.42 10.93 13.94
C VAL A 179 4.64 10.12 13.49
N LEU A 180 5.18 10.41 12.31
CA LEU A 180 6.31 9.69 11.74
C LEU A 180 7.59 10.02 12.49
N ASN A 181 8.36 8.98 12.79
CA ASN A 181 9.70 9.17 13.33
C ASN A 181 10.63 9.60 12.20
N ILE A 182 11.14 10.82 12.27
CA ILE A 182 12.08 11.38 11.30
C ILE A 182 13.47 11.46 11.93
N SER A 183 14.51 11.15 11.15
CA SER A 183 15.89 11.33 11.59
C SER A 183 16.14 12.81 11.86
N SER A 184 16.46 13.15 13.10
CA SER A 184 16.63 14.54 13.52
C SER A 184 17.79 15.19 12.77
N LYS A 185 17.46 15.99 11.74
CA LYS A 185 18.11 17.29 11.56
C LYS A 185 17.26 18.30 12.34
N GLY A 186 17.62 18.56 13.61
CA GLY A 186 17.32 19.87 14.20
C GLY A 186 16.13 20.01 15.15
N HIS A 187 15.72 19.00 15.92
CA HIS A 187 15.04 19.31 17.20
C HIS A 187 16.07 19.67 18.30
N LYS A 188 16.79 20.77 18.06
CA LYS A 188 17.32 21.64 19.12
C LYS A 188 16.84 23.06 18.80
N ARG A 189 15.68 23.45 19.33
CA ARG A 189 15.40 24.87 19.65
C ARG A 189 16.27 25.26 20.85
N GLY A 190 17.58 25.33 20.62
CA GLY A 190 18.59 25.82 21.56
C GLY A 190 19.63 26.61 20.77
N PRO A 191 20.31 27.60 21.38
CA PRO A 191 21.11 28.57 20.64
C PRO A 191 22.22 27.88 19.84
N SER A 192 22.39 28.32 18.59
CA SER A 192 23.36 27.79 17.63
C SER A 192 24.80 27.96 18.11
N THR A 193 25.47 26.85 18.40
CA THR A 193 26.94 26.80 18.39
C THR A 193 27.38 26.46 16.96
N GLY A 194 28.17 27.33 16.34
CA GLY A 194 28.57 27.29 14.92
C GLY A 194 29.51 26.14 14.52
N LEU A 195 29.22 24.92 14.94
CA LEU A 195 29.90 23.71 14.48
C LEU A 195 29.03 23.01 13.43
N ALA A 196 29.66 22.46 12.40
CA ALA A 196 28.98 21.72 11.34
C ALA A 196 28.11 20.61 11.94
N PRO A 197 26.88 20.40 11.42
CA PRO A 197 25.96 19.41 11.99
C PRO A 197 26.56 18.00 11.85
N PRO A 198 26.48 17.16 12.91
CA PRO A 198 26.88 15.76 12.81
C PRO A 198 26.04 15.04 11.75
N ALA A 199 26.63 14.00 11.13
CA ALA A 199 25.96 13.18 10.13
C ALA A 199 24.60 12.71 10.64
N ALA A 200 23.55 12.84 9.81
CA ALA A 200 22.17 12.52 10.18
C ALA A 200 22.07 11.06 10.62
N LYS A 201 21.97 10.84 11.94
CA LYS A 201 21.83 9.51 12.52
C LYS A 201 20.46 8.98 12.13
N GLY A 202 20.41 7.92 11.31
CA GLY A 202 19.17 7.27 10.91
C GLY A 202 18.31 6.88 12.14
N ILE A 203 17.00 6.76 11.94
CA ILE A 203 16.10 6.32 13.02
C ILE A 203 16.42 4.88 13.43
N ASN A 204 16.17 4.51 14.68
CA ASN A 204 16.48 3.17 15.18
C ASN A 204 15.43 2.13 14.72
N ASN A 205 15.75 0.83 14.80
CA ASN A 205 14.85 -0.26 14.33
C ASN A 205 13.46 -0.24 15.00
N PHE A 206 13.35 0.22 16.24
CA PHE A 206 12.07 0.36 16.91
C PHE A 206 11.23 1.47 16.27
N GLN A 207 11.83 2.63 16.00
CA GLN A 207 11.20 3.73 15.27
C GLN A 207 10.86 3.36 13.82
N MET A 208 11.71 2.56 13.16
CA MET A 208 11.41 2.01 11.82
C MET A 208 10.20 1.07 11.88
N THR A 209 10.11 0.22 12.91
CA THR A 209 8.96 -0.67 13.12
C THR A 209 7.67 0.13 13.29
N GLU A 210 7.71 1.21 14.08
CA GLU A 210 6.59 2.13 14.25
C GLU A 210 6.16 2.81 12.93
N ASN A 211 7.10 3.33 12.14
CA ASN A 211 6.80 3.92 10.83
C ASN A 211 6.22 2.87 9.88
N ASN A 212 6.81 1.68 9.83
CA ASN A 212 6.36 0.60 8.95
C ASN A 212 5.00 0.02 9.37
N ASN A 213 4.64 0.05 10.66
CA ASN A 213 3.27 -0.20 11.11
C ASN A 213 2.30 0.81 10.48
N ILE A 214 2.64 2.10 10.50
CA ILE A 214 1.82 3.15 9.86
C ILE A 214 1.66 2.87 8.37
N VAL A 215 2.75 2.54 7.67
CA VAL A 215 2.73 2.19 6.24
C VAL A 215 1.78 1.03 5.97
N ILE A 216 1.95 -0.10 6.66
CA ILE A 216 1.16 -1.32 6.43
C ILE A 216 -0.32 -1.08 6.72
N GLN A 217 -0.65 -0.47 7.86
CA GLN A 217 -2.04 -0.25 8.24
C GLN A 217 -2.72 0.82 7.37
N SER A 218 -1.99 1.86 6.97
CA SER A 218 -2.51 2.86 6.03
C SER A 218 -2.70 2.29 4.63
N ALA A 219 -1.78 1.44 4.16
CA ALA A 219 -1.92 0.73 2.88
C ALA A 219 -3.19 -0.15 2.87
N LYS A 220 -3.46 -0.90 3.95
CA LYS A 220 -4.73 -1.66 4.08
C LYS A 220 -5.95 -0.74 4.04
N ALA A 221 -5.89 0.38 4.75
CA ALA A 221 -7.00 1.32 4.83
C ALA A 221 -7.33 2.01 3.50
N ILE A 222 -6.38 2.12 2.57
CA ILE A 222 -6.64 2.62 1.20
C ILE A 222 -6.95 1.51 0.20
N GLY A 223 -7.05 0.24 0.65
CA GLY A 223 -7.43 -0.90 -0.18
C GLY A 223 -6.27 -1.65 -0.84
N CYS A 224 -5.03 -1.45 -0.39
CA CYS A 224 -3.91 -2.30 -0.83
C CYS A 224 -3.97 -3.67 -0.16
N SER A 225 -3.68 -4.72 -0.92
CA SER A 225 -3.48 -6.07 -0.40
C SER A 225 -2.04 -6.24 0.09
N VAL A 226 -1.86 -6.13 1.41
CA VAL A 226 -0.57 -6.32 2.09
C VAL A 226 -0.55 -7.60 2.93
N VAL A 227 -1.24 -8.63 2.43
CA VAL A 227 -1.28 -9.94 3.07
C VAL A 227 0.14 -10.51 3.08
N ASN A 228 0.60 -10.93 4.26
CA ASN A 228 1.96 -11.43 4.51
C ASN A 228 3.10 -10.41 4.41
N ILE A 229 2.81 -9.10 4.55
CA ILE A 229 3.86 -8.08 4.70
C ILE A 229 3.85 -7.60 6.17
N GLY A 230 4.94 -7.88 6.89
CA GLY A 230 5.20 -7.36 8.23
C GLY A 230 6.20 -6.20 8.24
N PRO A 231 6.31 -5.46 9.37
CA PRO A 231 7.29 -4.37 9.49
C PRO A 231 8.73 -4.84 9.26
N THR A 232 9.06 -6.04 9.71
CA THR A 232 10.39 -6.65 9.52
C THR A 232 10.70 -6.88 8.05
N ASP A 233 9.73 -7.28 7.22
CA ASP A 233 9.95 -7.46 5.78
C ASP A 233 10.32 -6.14 5.09
N LEU A 234 9.75 -5.02 5.55
CA LEU A 234 10.07 -3.68 5.07
C LEU A 234 11.44 -3.21 5.59
N ILE A 235 11.75 -3.42 6.87
CA ILE A 235 13.07 -3.09 7.46
C ILE A 235 14.21 -3.85 6.77
N GLU A 236 13.99 -5.13 6.47
CA GLU A 236 14.93 -5.97 5.71
C GLU A 236 15.05 -5.53 4.24
N GLY A 237 14.11 -4.73 3.74
CA GLY A 237 14.06 -4.28 2.36
C GLY A 237 13.81 -5.44 1.40
N ARG A 238 12.86 -6.34 1.72
CA ARG A 238 12.50 -7.49 0.87
C ARG A 238 11.93 -7.01 -0.46
N GLU A 239 12.77 -7.06 -1.46
CA GLU A 239 12.64 -6.27 -2.68
C GLU A 239 11.34 -6.57 -3.46
N HIS A 240 10.92 -7.83 -3.54
CA HIS A 240 9.66 -8.21 -4.20
C HIS A 240 8.41 -7.73 -3.44
N LEU A 241 8.44 -7.70 -2.11
CA LEU A 241 7.34 -7.20 -1.28
C LEU A 241 7.27 -5.68 -1.34
N VAL A 242 8.41 -5.01 -1.22
CA VAL A 242 8.51 -3.54 -1.32
C VAL A 242 8.06 -3.06 -2.69
N LEU A 243 8.54 -3.67 -3.78
CA LEU A 243 8.13 -3.30 -5.15
C LEU A 243 6.64 -3.56 -5.39
N GLY A 244 6.13 -4.69 -4.89
CA GLY A 244 4.71 -5.02 -4.95
C GLY A 244 3.84 -4.01 -4.20
N LEU A 245 4.29 -3.53 -3.03
CA LEU A 245 3.61 -2.50 -2.25
C LEU A 245 3.65 -1.14 -2.96
N ILE A 246 4.81 -0.71 -3.47
CA ILE A 246 4.95 0.52 -4.25
C ILE A 246 3.95 0.53 -5.42
N TRP A 247 3.88 -0.57 -6.19
CA TRP A 247 2.92 -0.70 -7.29
C TRP A 247 1.48 -0.51 -6.82
N GLN A 248 1.08 -1.16 -5.72
CA GLN A 248 -0.31 -1.07 -5.23
C GLN A 248 -0.68 0.34 -4.80
N ILE A 249 0.25 1.06 -4.16
CA ILE A 249 0.06 2.46 -3.76
C ILE A 249 -0.11 3.34 -5.02
N ILE A 250 0.82 3.25 -5.98
CA ILE A 250 0.77 4.00 -7.25
C ILE A 250 -0.53 3.69 -8.01
N ARG A 251 -0.88 2.39 -8.14
CA ARG A 251 -2.12 1.95 -8.80
C ARG A 251 -3.34 2.59 -8.13
N ARG A 252 -3.36 2.65 -6.80
CA ARG A 252 -4.48 3.27 -6.07
C ARG A 252 -4.60 4.75 -6.40
N GLY A 253 -3.50 5.51 -6.40
CA GLY A 253 -3.52 6.95 -6.71
C GLY A 253 -3.84 7.27 -8.18
N LEU A 254 -3.45 6.40 -9.11
CA LEU A 254 -3.78 6.56 -10.53
C LEU A 254 -5.26 6.29 -10.81
N LEU A 255 -5.82 5.24 -10.21
CA LEU A 255 -7.18 4.79 -10.47
C LEU A 255 -8.25 5.49 -9.64
N SER A 256 -7.90 6.07 -8.48
CA SER A 256 -8.85 6.83 -7.65
C SER A 256 -9.38 8.10 -8.32
N LYS A 257 -8.64 8.61 -9.30
CA LYS A 257 -9.04 9.79 -10.09
C LYS A 257 -10.07 9.45 -11.17
N ILE A 258 -10.25 8.18 -11.49
CA ILE A 258 -11.17 7.70 -12.52
C ILE A 258 -12.51 7.41 -11.86
N ASP A 259 -13.18 8.50 -11.47
CA ASP A 259 -14.44 8.48 -10.74
C ASP A 259 -15.41 9.46 -11.39
N ILE A 260 -16.69 9.09 -11.47
CA ILE A 260 -17.70 9.92 -12.14
C ILE A 260 -17.95 11.25 -11.41
N LYS A 261 -17.69 11.33 -10.10
CA LYS A 261 -17.79 12.58 -9.34
C LYS A 261 -16.72 13.58 -9.80
N LEU A 262 -15.57 13.08 -10.25
CA LEU A 262 -14.47 13.88 -10.81
C LEU A 262 -14.62 14.09 -12.32
N HIS A 263 -15.12 13.08 -13.02
CA HIS A 263 -15.31 13.05 -14.47
C HIS A 263 -16.75 12.67 -14.83
N PRO A 264 -17.73 13.58 -14.73
CA PRO A 264 -19.12 13.32 -15.11
C PRO A 264 -19.26 12.84 -16.56
N GLU A 265 -18.35 13.27 -17.44
CA GLU A 265 -18.24 12.86 -18.84
C GLU A 265 -18.07 11.35 -19.04
N LEU A 266 -17.66 10.59 -18.01
CA LEU A 266 -17.64 9.12 -18.03
C LEU A 266 -19.00 8.50 -18.39
N TYR A 267 -20.09 9.25 -18.21
CA TYR A 267 -21.43 8.85 -18.67
C TYR A 267 -21.48 8.50 -20.17
N ARG A 268 -20.59 9.07 -21.00
CA ARG A 268 -20.50 8.76 -22.44
C ARG A 268 -19.97 7.36 -22.74
N LEU A 269 -19.47 6.64 -21.73
CA LEU A 269 -18.91 5.29 -21.85
C LEU A 269 -19.91 4.17 -21.54
N LEU A 270 -21.19 4.52 -21.28
CA LEU A 270 -22.25 3.54 -21.10
C LEU A 270 -22.51 2.79 -22.41
N ASP A 271 -22.67 1.48 -22.31
CA ASP A 271 -23.12 0.66 -23.44
C ASP A 271 -24.64 0.83 -23.66
N ASP A 272 -25.11 0.50 -24.86
CA ASP A 272 -26.53 0.63 -25.22
C ASP A 272 -27.42 -0.21 -24.27
N GLY A 273 -28.30 0.46 -23.51
CA GLY A 273 -29.21 -0.18 -22.56
C GLY A 273 -28.59 -0.47 -21.18
N GLU A 274 -27.35 -0.06 -20.94
CA GLU A 274 -26.72 -0.13 -19.62
C GLU A 274 -27.13 1.07 -18.74
N THR A 275 -27.38 0.81 -17.46
CA THR A 275 -27.68 1.88 -16.50
C THR A 275 -26.40 2.49 -15.91
N LEU A 276 -26.49 3.73 -15.44
CA LEU A 276 -25.37 4.37 -14.74
C LEU A 276 -24.91 3.56 -13.52
N GLU A 277 -25.86 2.98 -12.79
CA GLU A 277 -25.54 2.14 -11.64
C GLU A 277 -24.74 0.90 -12.04
N GLN A 278 -25.03 0.30 -13.20
CA GLN A 278 -24.28 -0.82 -13.74
C GLN A 278 -22.84 -0.41 -14.11
N PHE A 279 -22.69 0.74 -14.76
CA PHE A 279 -21.40 1.30 -15.11
C PHE A 279 -20.53 1.59 -13.86
N LEU A 280 -21.11 2.17 -12.81
CA LEU A 280 -20.40 2.50 -11.57
C LEU A 280 -19.97 1.28 -10.74
N ARG A 281 -20.40 0.07 -11.11
CA ARG A 281 -19.91 -1.18 -10.50
C ARG A 281 -18.58 -1.64 -11.09
N LEU A 282 -18.19 -1.12 -12.25
CA LEU A 282 -16.97 -1.56 -12.91
C LEU A 282 -15.74 -1.11 -12.14
N PRO A 283 -14.73 -1.98 -12.00
CA PRO A 283 -13.46 -1.54 -11.46
C PRO A 283 -12.79 -0.54 -12.43
N PRO A 284 -11.97 0.40 -11.94
CA PRO A 284 -11.44 1.48 -12.77
C PRO A 284 -10.63 1.02 -14.00
N ASP A 285 -9.96 -0.13 -13.94
CA ASP A 285 -9.25 -0.70 -15.09
C ASP A 285 -10.21 -1.13 -16.22
N GLN A 286 -11.43 -1.55 -15.90
CA GLN A 286 -12.46 -1.84 -16.90
C GLN A 286 -13.06 -0.57 -17.49
N ILE A 287 -13.23 0.48 -16.67
CA ILE A 287 -13.62 1.81 -17.15
C ILE A 287 -12.58 2.33 -18.16
N LEU A 288 -11.29 2.16 -17.88
CA LEU A 288 -10.21 2.52 -18.81
C LEU A 288 -10.26 1.72 -20.12
N LEU A 289 -10.59 0.42 -20.08
CA LEU A 289 -10.76 -0.38 -21.30
C LEU A 289 -11.93 0.15 -22.14
N ARG A 290 -13.06 0.51 -21.51
CA ARG A 290 -14.19 1.12 -22.22
C ARG A 290 -13.83 2.47 -22.82
N TRP A 291 -13.16 3.32 -22.06
CA TRP A 291 -12.64 4.60 -22.52
C TRP A 291 -11.71 4.45 -23.73
N PHE A 292 -10.77 3.50 -23.67
CA PHE A 292 -9.85 3.23 -24.77
C PHE A 292 -10.63 2.82 -26.02
N ASN A 293 -11.55 1.86 -25.88
CA ASN A 293 -12.35 1.35 -27.00
C ASN A 293 -13.35 2.37 -27.55
N TYR A 294 -13.88 3.27 -26.72
CA TYR A 294 -14.71 4.39 -27.15
C TYR A 294 -13.96 5.23 -28.19
N HIS A 295 -12.70 5.60 -27.89
CA HIS A 295 -11.85 6.36 -28.80
C HIS A 295 -11.44 5.58 -30.04
N LEU A 296 -11.14 4.28 -29.93
CA LEU A 296 -10.85 3.44 -31.09
C LEU A 296 -12.05 3.30 -32.02
N LYS A 297 -13.27 3.15 -31.47
CA LYS A 297 -14.52 3.12 -32.22
C LYS A 297 -14.75 4.44 -32.95
N ALA A 298 -14.58 5.57 -32.26
CA ALA A 298 -14.69 6.91 -32.86
C ALA A 298 -13.64 7.14 -33.98
N ALA A 299 -12.45 6.54 -33.84
CA ALA A 299 -11.38 6.55 -34.82
C ALA A 299 -11.60 5.61 -36.02
N ASN A 300 -12.72 4.88 -36.05
CA ASN A 300 -13.03 3.81 -37.01
C ASN A 300 -11.93 2.74 -37.10
N TRP A 301 -11.33 2.40 -35.95
CA TRP A 301 -10.29 1.38 -35.87
C TRP A 301 -10.90 -0.02 -35.65
N PRO A 302 -10.51 -1.05 -36.41
CA PRO A 302 -11.17 -2.36 -36.36
C PRO A 302 -10.81 -3.20 -35.14
N ARG A 303 -9.70 -2.89 -34.44
CA ARG A 303 -9.25 -3.66 -33.27
C ARG A 303 -9.89 -3.11 -31.99
N ARG A 304 -10.13 -4.02 -31.04
CA ARG A 304 -10.53 -3.71 -29.67
C ARG A 304 -9.44 -4.11 -28.68
N VAL A 305 -9.43 -3.45 -27.52
CA VAL A 305 -8.53 -3.70 -26.41
C VAL A 305 -9.31 -4.31 -25.26
N ASN A 306 -8.95 -5.50 -24.82
CA ASN A 306 -9.54 -6.21 -23.69
C ASN A 306 -8.55 -6.39 -22.53
N ASN A 307 -7.26 -6.10 -22.76
CA ASN A 307 -6.21 -6.16 -21.75
C ASN A 307 -5.08 -5.16 -22.04
N PHE A 308 -4.37 -4.72 -21.00
CA PHE A 308 -3.21 -3.83 -21.14
C PHE A 308 -1.89 -4.60 -21.35
N SER A 309 -1.93 -5.72 -22.06
CA SER A 309 -0.73 -6.52 -22.35
C SER A 309 -0.65 -6.85 -23.84
N LYS A 310 -1.15 -8.01 -24.27
CA LYS A 310 -1.14 -8.46 -25.66
C LYS A 310 -1.81 -7.47 -26.61
N ASP A 311 -2.89 -6.83 -26.19
CA ASP A 311 -3.68 -6.01 -27.12
C ASP A 311 -3.03 -4.66 -27.41
N VAL A 312 -2.00 -4.26 -26.66
CA VAL A 312 -1.33 -2.96 -26.81
C VAL A 312 0.17 -3.09 -27.10
N HIS A 313 0.73 -4.30 -27.09
CA HIS A 313 2.18 -4.53 -27.16
C HIS A 313 2.81 -4.07 -28.49
N ASP A 314 2.03 -4.02 -29.56
CA ASP A 314 2.52 -3.67 -30.90
C ASP A 314 2.40 -2.18 -31.22
N ALA A 315 2.03 -1.37 -30.22
CA ALA A 315 1.88 0.09 -30.28
C ALA A 315 0.82 0.62 -31.27
N GLU A 316 0.07 -0.23 -32.00
CA GLU A 316 -0.90 0.24 -33.00
C GLU A 316 -2.08 0.94 -32.35
N ASN A 317 -2.69 0.26 -31.37
CA ASN A 317 -3.83 0.78 -30.62
C ASN A 317 -3.47 2.09 -29.89
N TYR A 318 -2.26 2.19 -29.34
CA TYR A 318 -1.76 3.45 -28.76
C TYR A 318 -1.58 4.56 -29.78
N THR A 319 -1.05 4.25 -30.96
CA THR A 319 -0.86 5.23 -32.03
C THR A 319 -2.19 5.85 -32.45
N VAL A 320 -3.22 5.02 -32.60
CA VAL A 320 -4.56 5.46 -32.97
C VAL A 320 -5.20 6.25 -31.83
N LEU A 321 -5.12 5.77 -30.59
CA LEU A 321 -5.65 6.47 -29.42
C LEU A 321 -5.04 7.87 -29.27
N LEU A 322 -3.71 7.98 -29.30
CA LEU A 322 -3.02 9.27 -29.16
C LEU A 322 -3.41 10.25 -30.27
N ASN A 323 -3.52 9.76 -31.51
CA ASN A 323 -4.01 10.57 -32.63
C ASN A 323 -5.48 10.97 -32.45
N GLN A 324 -6.34 10.10 -31.94
CA GLN A 324 -7.74 10.43 -31.69
C GLN A 324 -7.89 11.51 -30.61
N LEU A 325 -7.08 11.44 -29.55
CA LEU A 325 -7.10 12.42 -28.45
C LEU A 325 -6.51 13.77 -28.86
N LYS A 326 -5.41 13.76 -29.63
CA LYS A 326 -4.66 14.96 -30.04
C LYS A 326 -4.15 14.84 -31.48
N PRO A 327 -5.04 14.96 -32.49
CA PRO A 327 -4.67 14.73 -33.89
C PRO A 327 -3.60 15.69 -34.41
N ASP A 328 -3.59 16.93 -33.91
CA ASP A 328 -2.63 17.96 -34.34
C ASP A 328 -1.19 17.71 -33.87
N GLN A 329 -1.00 16.92 -32.81
CA GLN A 329 0.33 16.66 -32.20
C GLN A 329 0.79 15.21 -32.36
N CYS A 330 -0.16 14.29 -32.46
CA CYS A 330 0.07 12.85 -32.51
C CYS A 330 -0.34 12.31 -33.89
N SER A 331 0.63 12.03 -34.76
CA SER A 331 0.36 11.46 -36.09
C SER A 331 0.21 9.93 -36.06
N ARG A 332 -0.54 9.37 -37.02
CA ARG A 332 -0.63 7.92 -37.29
C ARG A 332 0.56 7.34 -38.07
N ASN A 333 1.57 8.14 -38.43
CA ASN A 333 2.77 7.69 -39.12
C ASN A 333 3.45 6.44 -38.52
N PRO A 334 3.49 6.23 -37.17
CA PRO A 334 4.09 5.03 -36.60
C PRO A 334 3.48 3.71 -37.11
N LEU A 335 2.22 3.71 -37.57
CA LEU A 335 1.59 2.51 -38.14
C LEU A 335 2.31 1.95 -39.37
N GLN A 336 3.12 2.76 -40.07
CA GLN A 336 3.91 2.33 -41.24
C GLN A 336 5.25 1.68 -40.85
N THR A 337 5.70 1.87 -39.61
CA THR A 337 6.97 1.33 -39.11
C THR A 337 6.82 -0.16 -38.83
N ARG A 338 7.65 -1.00 -39.46
CA ARG A 338 7.57 -2.46 -39.32
C ARG A 338 8.21 -2.98 -38.03
N ASP A 339 9.29 -2.36 -37.60
CA ASP A 339 9.97 -2.74 -36.36
C ASP A 339 9.15 -2.31 -35.15
N LEU A 340 8.78 -3.26 -34.29
CA LEU A 340 7.87 -3.01 -33.15
C LEU A 340 8.50 -2.07 -32.12
N LEU A 341 9.81 -2.19 -31.88
CA LEU A 341 10.50 -1.37 -30.89
C LEU A 341 10.61 0.08 -31.37
N GLN A 342 10.96 0.28 -32.65
CA GLN A 342 10.98 1.59 -33.28
C GLN A 342 9.59 2.21 -33.31
N ARG A 343 8.55 1.44 -33.64
CA ARG A 343 7.16 1.90 -33.61
C ARG A 343 6.77 2.34 -32.20
N ALA A 344 7.03 1.51 -31.19
CA ALA A 344 6.75 1.83 -29.80
C ALA A 344 7.44 3.12 -29.36
N GLU A 345 8.71 3.33 -29.73
CA GLU A 345 9.43 4.57 -29.43
C GLU A 345 8.81 5.79 -30.13
N GLN A 346 8.44 5.69 -31.41
CA GLN A 346 7.75 6.77 -32.12
C GLN A 346 6.38 7.10 -31.49
N THR A 347 5.65 6.08 -31.03
CA THR A 347 4.38 6.24 -30.31
C THR A 347 4.59 6.92 -28.96
N LEU A 348 5.65 6.59 -28.22
CA LEU A 348 6.00 7.26 -26.98
C LEU A 348 6.49 8.70 -27.21
N GLN A 349 7.13 8.99 -28.34
CA GLN A 349 7.46 10.36 -28.74
C GLN A 349 6.20 11.19 -29.03
N ASN A 350 5.15 10.59 -29.62
CA ASN A 350 3.85 11.26 -29.73
C ASN A 350 3.28 11.57 -28.34
N ALA A 351 3.33 10.61 -27.41
CA ALA A 351 2.87 10.82 -26.03
C ALA A 351 3.67 11.91 -25.29
N ASP A 352 4.97 12.02 -25.57
CA ASP A 352 5.86 13.03 -24.98
C ASP A 352 5.45 14.46 -25.37
N ARG A 353 5.06 14.67 -26.65
CA ARG A 353 4.60 15.98 -27.14
C ARG A 353 3.40 16.52 -26.37
N ILE A 354 2.56 15.63 -25.86
CA ILE A 354 1.35 15.98 -25.09
C ILE A 354 1.55 15.84 -23.57
N GLY A 355 2.80 15.65 -23.12
CA GLY A 355 3.17 15.58 -21.70
C GLY A 355 2.81 14.26 -21.00
N CYS A 356 2.54 13.19 -21.75
CA CYS A 356 2.04 11.92 -21.20
C CYS A 356 3.05 10.76 -21.26
N ARG A 357 4.32 10.98 -21.63
CA ARG A 357 5.36 9.94 -21.60
C ARG A 357 5.81 9.65 -20.16
N LYS A 358 5.01 8.87 -19.42
CA LYS A 358 5.32 8.37 -18.07
C LYS A 358 5.08 6.87 -17.96
N TYR A 359 5.82 6.20 -17.07
CA TYR A 359 5.73 4.78 -16.72
C TYR A 359 6.11 3.76 -17.79
N LEU A 360 5.96 4.09 -19.09
CA LEU A 360 6.10 3.13 -20.17
C LEU A 360 7.30 3.46 -21.06
N THR A 361 8.15 2.45 -21.24
CA THR A 361 9.28 2.46 -22.19
C THR A 361 8.93 1.65 -23.43
N ALA A 362 9.64 1.87 -24.55
CA ALA A 362 9.40 1.09 -25.77
C ALA A 362 9.60 -0.42 -25.54
N GLY A 363 10.63 -0.79 -24.75
CA GLY A 363 10.89 -2.19 -24.38
C GLY A 363 9.75 -2.80 -23.57
N SER A 364 9.28 -2.12 -22.52
CA SER A 364 8.20 -2.61 -21.65
C SER A 364 6.83 -2.64 -22.34
N MET A 365 6.59 -1.74 -23.30
CA MET A 365 5.42 -1.79 -24.18
C MET A 365 5.43 -3.05 -25.04
N VAL A 366 6.52 -3.31 -25.77
CA VAL A 366 6.66 -4.50 -26.62
C VAL A 366 6.67 -5.79 -25.81
N ALA A 367 7.22 -5.77 -24.60
CA ALA A 367 7.13 -6.88 -23.66
C ALA A 367 5.71 -7.12 -23.12
N GLY A 368 4.78 -6.19 -23.35
CA GLY A 368 3.39 -6.28 -22.89
C GLY A 368 3.26 -6.23 -21.37
N ASN A 369 4.08 -5.42 -20.67
CA ASN A 369 4.01 -5.33 -19.21
C ASN A 369 2.64 -4.76 -18.77
N PRO A 370 1.78 -5.53 -18.09
CA PRO A 370 0.41 -5.11 -17.79
C PRO A 370 0.35 -3.92 -16.82
N LYS A 371 1.29 -3.82 -15.87
CA LYS A 371 1.30 -2.74 -14.87
C LYS A 371 1.69 -1.41 -15.48
N LEU A 372 2.78 -1.41 -16.27
CA LEU A 372 3.29 -0.19 -16.88
C LEU A 372 2.36 0.34 -17.98
N ASN A 373 1.75 -0.54 -18.78
CA ASN A 373 0.74 -0.15 -19.76
C ASN A 373 -0.53 0.39 -19.09
N LEU A 374 -1.01 -0.24 -18.01
CA LEU A 374 -2.13 0.28 -17.22
C LEU A 374 -1.80 1.67 -16.64
N ALA A 375 -0.60 1.84 -16.08
CA ALA A 375 -0.19 3.11 -15.50
C ALA A 375 -0.10 4.24 -16.56
N PHE A 376 0.44 3.93 -17.73
CA PHE A 376 0.47 4.85 -18.87
C PHE A 376 -0.94 5.24 -19.33
N VAL A 377 -1.85 4.27 -19.46
CA VAL A 377 -3.25 4.51 -19.86
C VAL A 377 -3.99 5.35 -18.82
N ALA A 378 -3.85 5.01 -17.54
CA ALA A 378 -4.46 5.78 -16.46
C ALA A 378 -3.95 7.23 -16.42
N HIS A 379 -2.64 7.43 -16.60
CA HIS A 379 -2.06 8.77 -16.68
C HIS A 379 -2.55 9.55 -17.91
N LEU A 380 -2.65 8.89 -19.06
CA LEU A 380 -3.18 9.48 -20.28
C LEU A 380 -4.63 9.91 -20.10
N PHE A 381 -5.49 9.07 -19.52
CA PHE A 381 -6.87 9.42 -19.19
C PHE A 381 -6.94 10.62 -18.24
N ASN A 382 -6.19 10.59 -17.13
CA ASN A 382 -6.19 11.66 -16.13
C ASN A 382 -5.73 13.02 -16.71
N THR A 383 -4.98 13.02 -17.81
CA THR A 383 -4.50 14.24 -18.47
C THR A 383 -5.42 14.66 -19.63
N TRP A 384 -5.90 13.68 -20.40
CA TRP A 384 -6.68 13.88 -21.61
C TRP A 384 -7.84 12.86 -21.67
N PRO A 385 -8.92 13.05 -20.90
CA PRO A 385 -10.10 12.18 -20.99
C PRO A 385 -10.69 12.19 -22.41
N GLY A 386 -10.68 13.35 -23.08
CA GLY A 386 -11.12 13.46 -24.47
C GLY A 386 -12.60 13.13 -24.69
N LEU A 387 -13.40 13.06 -23.63
CA LEU A 387 -14.85 12.88 -23.72
C LEU A 387 -15.52 14.24 -23.81
N GLU A 388 -16.58 14.32 -24.61
CA GLU A 388 -17.39 15.53 -24.71
C GLU A 388 -18.08 15.83 -23.37
N PRO A 389 -18.08 17.10 -22.91
CA PRO A 389 -18.84 17.49 -21.74
C PRO A 389 -20.32 17.17 -21.90
N LEU A 390 -20.97 16.76 -20.81
CA LEU A 390 -22.42 16.61 -20.76
C LEU A 390 -23.10 17.98 -20.79
N GLU A 391 -24.16 18.10 -21.60
CA GLU A 391 -25.08 19.25 -21.51
C GLU A 391 -25.78 19.25 -20.14
N GLU A 392 -26.22 20.42 -19.64
CA GLU A 392 -26.86 20.52 -18.31
C GLU A 392 -28.09 19.61 -18.16
N THR A 393 -28.81 19.37 -19.27
CA THR A 393 -29.96 18.47 -19.33
C THR A 393 -29.59 16.98 -19.33
N GLU A 394 -28.35 16.64 -19.72
CA GLU A 394 -27.83 15.28 -19.76
C GLU A 394 -27.08 14.89 -18.50
N ARG A 395 -26.74 15.87 -17.63
CA ARG A 395 -26.04 15.58 -16.39
C ARG A 395 -26.92 14.69 -15.52
N PRO A 396 -26.49 13.44 -15.24
CA PRO A 396 -27.25 12.61 -14.34
C PRO A 396 -27.30 13.31 -12.98
N VAL A 397 -28.50 13.43 -12.41
CA VAL A 397 -28.63 13.77 -11.00
C VAL A 397 -28.09 12.57 -10.24
N ILE A 398 -26.80 12.64 -9.90
CA ILE A 398 -26.21 11.74 -8.94
C ILE A 398 -26.79 12.22 -7.62
N GLU A 399 -27.88 11.59 -7.17
CA GLU A 399 -28.37 11.80 -5.80
C GLU A 399 -27.16 11.61 -4.87
N ASP A 400 -26.96 12.53 -3.92
CA ASP A 400 -26.08 12.32 -2.76
C ASP A 400 -26.70 11.18 -1.94
N PHE A 401 -26.59 9.98 -2.47
CA PHE A 401 -27.26 8.79 -2.02
C PHE A 401 -26.65 8.43 -0.68
N ASP A 402 -27.40 8.68 0.39
CA ASP A 402 -27.07 8.42 1.80
C ASP A 402 -25.56 8.43 2.11
N ALA A 403 -25.01 9.61 2.37
CA ALA A 403 -23.61 9.80 2.76
C ALA A 403 -23.19 8.89 3.94
N GLU A 404 -24.14 8.39 4.75
CA GLU A 404 -23.87 7.40 5.80
C GLU A 404 -23.74 5.98 5.23
N GLY A 405 -24.70 5.51 4.43
CA GLY A 405 -24.69 4.20 3.79
C GLY A 405 -23.51 3.97 2.84
N GLU A 406 -23.12 4.96 2.03
CA GLU A 406 -21.93 4.87 1.18
C GLU A 406 -20.64 4.76 2.01
N ARG A 407 -20.56 5.50 3.11
CA ARG A 407 -19.37 5.50 3.97
C ARG A 407 -19.23 4.18 4.73
N GLU A 408 -20.33 3.65 5.30
CA GLU A 408 -20.34 2.31 5.89
C GLU A 408 -19.97 1.25 4.85
N ALA A 409 -20.52 1.34 3.63
CA ALA A 409 -20.21 0.39 2.57
C ALA A 409 -18.72 0.37 2.21
N ARG A 410 -18.08 1.53 2.14
CA ARG A 410 -16.63 1.65 1.91
C ARG A 410 -15.82 1.01 3.03
N VAL A 411 -16.16 1.29 4.29
CA VAL A 411 -15.49 0.69 5.46
C VAL A 411 -15.60 -0.84 5.43
N PHE A 412 -16.80 -1.36 5.17
CA PHE A 412 -17.04 -2.79 5.10
C PHE A 412 -16.34 -3.47 3.92
N THR A 413 -16.27 -2.81 2.76
CA THR A 413 -15.52 -3.27 1.59
C THR A 413 -14.03 -3.43 1.92
N LEU A 414 -13.43 -2.39 2.51
CA LEU A 414 -12.02 -2.42 2.93
C LEU A 414 -11.76 -3.50 3.97
N TRP A 415 -12.65 -3.64 4.94
CA TRP A 415 -12.56 -4.67 5.97
C TRP A 415 -12.65 -6.08 5.38
N LEU A 416 -13.63 -6.37 4.51
CA LEU A 416 -13.77 -7.68 3.86
C LEU A 416 -12.52 -8.03 3.03
N ASN A 417 -12.02 -7.09 2.24
CA ASN A 417 -10.79 -7.28 1.46
C ASN A 417 -9.58 -7.56 2.35
N SER A 418 -9.52 -6.96 3.55
CA SER A 418 -8.44 -7.25 4.51
C SER A 418 -8.45 -8.68 5.07
N LEU A 419 -9.60 -9.38 4.97
CA LEU A 419 -9.72 -10.81 5.32
C LEU A 419 -9.22 -11.74 4.20
N ASN A 420 -8.77 -11.17 3.07
CA ASN A 420 -8.31 -11.89 1.88
C ASN A 420 -9.40 -12.82 1.31
N VAL A 421 -10.56 -12.24 1.04
CA VAL A 421 -11.67 -12.88 0.32
C VAL A 421 -11.42 -12.85 -1.20
N GLU A 422 -11.92 -13.87 -1.90
CA GLU A 422 -11.80 -14.01 -3.35
C GLU A 422 -13.17 -14.30 -4.01
N PRO A 423 -13.62 -13.54 -5.01
CA PRO A 423 -12.99 -12.33 -5.54
C PRO A 423 -12.97 -11.18 -4.50
N GLY A 424 -12.09 -10.21 -4.70
CA GLY A 424 -12.09 -8.99 -3.92
C GLY A 424 -13.38 -8.19 -4.13
N VAL A 425 -13.80 -7.47 -3.09
CA VAL A 425 -15.00 -6.63 -3.08
C VAL A 425 -14.66 -5.24 -3.62
N TYR A 426 -15.37 -4.80 -4.64
CA TYR A 426 -15.29 -3.46 -5.23
C TYR A 426 -16.60 -2.71 -5.02
N ASN A 427 -17.74 -3.40 -5.16
CA ASN A 427 -19.07 -2.91 -4.84
C ASN A 427 -19.74 -3.85 -3.83
N LEU A 428 -19.86 -3.39 -2.58
CA LEU A 428 -20.42 -4.18 -1.48
C LEU A 428 -21.81 -4.76 -1.78
N PHE A 429 -22.66 -4.02 -2.49
CA PHE A 429 -24.05 -4.41 -2.71
C PHE A 429 -24.21 -5.42 -3.84
N GLU A 430 -23.19 -5.59 -4.67
CA GLU A 430 -23.19 -6.50 -5.81
C GLU A 430 -22.33 -7.73 -5.59
N ASP A 431 -21.10 -7.53 -5.10
CA ASP A 431 -20.14 -8.61 -4.94
C ASP A 431 -20.53 -9.60 -3.82
N LEU A 432 -21.49 -9.22 -2.97
CA LEU A 432 -22.02 -10.08 -1.90
C LEU A 432 -23.26 -10.89 -2.32
N ARG A 433 -23.85 -10.61 -3.48
CA ARG A 433 -25.17 -11.16 -3.86
C ARG A 433 -25.17 -12.66 -4.03
N ASP A 434 -24.06 -13.27 -4.44
CA ASP A 434 -23.96 -14.74 -4.57
C ASP A 434 -23.67 -15.46 -3.25
N GLY A 435 -23.43 -14.71 -2.17
CA GLY A 435 -23.13 -15.21 -0.83
C GLY A 435 -21.73 -15.77 -0.62
N THR A 436 -20.91 -15.93 -1.67
CA THR A 436 -19.59 -16.57 -1.59
C THR A 436 -18.63 -15.79 -0.69
N VAL A 437 -18.54 -14.47 -0.90
CA VAL A 437 -17.68 -13.59 -0.10
C VAL A 437 -18.12 -13.57 1.36
N LEU A 438 -19.43 -13.51 1.62
CA LEU A 438 -19.97 -13.57 2.99
C LEU A 438 -19.57 -14.86 3.69
N LEU A 439 -19.71 -16.01 3.01
CA LEU A 439 -19.31 -17.31 3.55
C LEU A 439 -17.80 -17.37 3.80
N GLN A 440 -16.96 -16.86 2.90
CA GLN A 440 -15.52 -16.77 3.16
C GLN A 440 -15.22 -15.91 4.39
N ALA A 441 -15.87 -14.75 4.51
CA ALA A 441 -15.71 -13.89 5.68
C ALA A 441 -16.15 -14.59 6.97
N PHE A 442 -17.26 -15.34 6.96
CA PHE A 442 -17.66 -16.19 8.09
C PHE A 442 -16.60 -17.21 8.47
N ASP A 443 -16.00 -17.91 7.51
CA ASP A 443 -14.96 -18.90 7.77
C ASP A 443 -13.65 -18.26 8.24
N LYS A 444 -13.38 -16.98 7.90
CA LYS A 444 -12.25 -16.22 8.46
C LYS A 444 -12.50 -15.75 9.89
N VAL A 445 -13.73 -15.30 10.18
CA VAL A 445 -14.14 -14.78 11.50
C VAL A 445 -14.37 -15.91 12.51
N ALA A 446 -14.93 -17.02 12.06
CA ALA A 446 -15.20 -18.22 12.83
C ALA A 446 -14.68 -19.43 12.03
N PRO A 447 -13.38 -19.76 12.15
CA PRO A 447 -12.76 -20.87 11.44
C PRO A 447 -13.51 -22.20 11.59
N GLY A 448 -13.85 -22.82 10.46
CA GLY A 448 -14.57 -24.09 10.42
C GLY A 448 -16.09 -23.96 10.56
N SER A 449 -16.64 -22.74 10.59
CA SER A 449 -18.08 -22.51 10.63
C SER A 449 -18.77 -22.87 9.30
N VAL A 450 -18.03 -22.84 8.19
CA VAL A 450 -18.60 -23.05 6.85
C VAL A 450 -18.36 -24.46 6.34
N VAL A 451 -19.45 -25.16 6.04
CA VAL A 451 -19.44 -26.46 5.36
C VAL A 451 -19.45 -26.23 3.85
N TRP A 452 -18.26 -26.05 3.28
CA TRP A 452 -18.06 -25.73 1.85
C TRP A 452 -18.70 -26.71 0.86
N ARG A 453 -19.00 -27.95 1.28
CA ARG A 453 -19.74 -28.92 0.44
C ARG A 453 -21.19 -28.52 0.16
N ARG A 454 -21.78 -27.66 0.99
CA ARG A 454 -23.14 -27.14 0.83
C ARG A 454 -23.19 -25.86 -0.02
N VAL A 455 -22.03 -25.27 -0.30
CA VAL A 455 -21.92 -23.97 -0.97
C VAL A 455 -21.91 -24.17 -2.47
N SER A 456 -22.85 -23.53 -3.14
CA SER A 456 -22.89 -23.48 -4.59
C SER A 456 -21.78 -22.56 -5.10
N LYS A 457 -20.91 -23.08 -5.98
CA LYS A 457 -19.82 -22.32 -6.60
C LYS A 457 -20.20 -21.85 -8.00
N LYS A 458 -19.62 -20.73 -8.44
CA LYS A 458 -19.72 -20.30 -9.85
C LYS A 458 -19.21 -21.42 -10.76
N PRO A 459 -19.89 -21.69 -11.89
CA PRO A 459 -19.38 -22.63 -12.89
C PRO A 459 -17.98 -22.22 -13.35
N ALA A 460 -17.12 -23.21 -13.61
CA ALA A 460 -15.83 -22.93 -14.24
C ALA A 460 -16.04 -22.30 -15.62
N HIS A 461 -15.09 -21.46 -16.06
CA HIS A 461 -15.08 -20.91 -17.40
C HIS A 461 -15.25 -22.03 -18.43
N VAL A 462 -16.25 -21.90 -19.31
CA VAL A 462 -16.44 -22.81 -20.43
C VAL A 462 -15.43 -22.48 -21.54
N ASN A 463 -15.11 -21.19 -21.74
CA ASN A 463 -14.10 -20.66 -22.66
C ASN A 463 -13.31 -19.52 -22.01
N GLN A 464 -12.06 -19.28 -22.43
CA GLN A 464 -11.20 -18.19 -21.90
C GLN A 464 -11.69 -16.79 -22.26
N ASP A 465 -12.49 -16.66 -23.33
CA ASP A 465 -12.92 -15.37 -23.88
C ASP A 465 -14.34 -14.95 -23.44
N GLU A 466 -15.04 -15.78 -22.65
CA GLU A 466 -16.38 -15.47 -22.14
C GLU A 466 -16.39 -15.26 -20.62
N PRO A 467 -17.14 -14.25 -20.12
CA PRO A 467 -17.31 -14.06 -18.69
C PRO A 467 -17.92 -15.32 -18.06
N ALA A 468 -17.40 -15.73 -16.90
CA ALA A 468 -17.91 -16.90 -16.19
C ALA A 468 -19.43 -16.74 -15.96
N PRO A 469 -20.24 -17.78 -16.19
CA PRO A 469 -21.68 -17.68 -15.97
C PRO A 469 -21.97 -17.30 -14.52
N GLU A 470 -22.87 -16.35 -14.33
CA GLU A 470 -23.30 -15.97 -12.98
C GLU A 470 -24.01 -17.14 -12.28
N LEU A 471 -23.91 -17.16 -10.96
CA LEU A 471 -24.62 -18.14 -10.16
C LEU A 471 -26.13 -17.88 -10.28
N SER A 472 -26.93 -18.91 -10.57
CA SER A 472 -28.37 -18.73 -10.68
C SER A 472 -28.96 -18.15 -9.39
N ARG A 473 -29.95 -17.27 -9.50
CA ARG A 473 -30.56 -16.59 -8.34
C ARG A 473 -30.96 -17.58 -7.24
N PHE A 474 -31.51 -18.74 -7.61
CA PHE A 474 -31.88 -19.79 -6.64
C PHE A 474 -30.68 -20.27 -5.81
N LYS A 475 -29.54 -20.57 -6.45
CA LYS A 475 -28.31 -21.00 -5.77
C LYS A 475 -27.67 -19.87 -4.95
N ALA A 476 -27.76 -18.62 -5.42
CA ALA A 476 -27.35 -17.45 -4.66
C ALA A 476 -28.20 -17.29 -3.38
N VAL A 477 -29.52 -17.53 -3.47
CA VAL A 477 -30.42 -17.53 -2.30
C VAL A 477 -30.07 -18.66 -1.32
N GLU A 478 -29.72 -19.85 -1.80
CA GLU A 478 -29.24 -20.94 -0.93
C GLU A 478 -27.98 -20.54 -0.15
N ASN A 479 -26.99 -19.97 -0.84
CA ASN A 479 -25.73 -19.52 -0.23
C ASN A 479 -25.97 -18.40 0.80
N THR A 480 -26.77 -17.39 0.45
CA THR A 480 -27.06 -16.24 1.33
C THR A 480 -27.95 -16.62 2.50
N ASN A 481 -28.92 -17.52 2.33
CA ASN A 481 -29.66 -18.12 3.44
C ASN A 481 -28.72 -18.83 4.40
N TYR A 482 -27.76 -19.60 3.88
CA TYR A 482 -26.76 -20.25 4.71
C TYR A 482 -25.91 -19.22 5.49
N ALA A 483 -25.49 -18.12 4.87
CA ALA A 483 -24.80 -17.03 5.56
C ALA A 483 -25.66 -16.41 6.69
N VAL A 484 -26.95 -16.19 6.47
CA VAL A 484 -27.88 -15.70 7.50
C VAL A 484 -28.04 -16.71 8.64
N ASP A 485 -28.14 -18.00 8.34
CA ASP A 485 -28.25 -19.06 9.33
C ASP A 485 -26.97 -19.19 10.18
N LEU A 486 -25.79 -19.05 9.57
CA LEU A 486 -24.52 -18.95 10.29
C LEU A 486 -24.51 -17.75 11.23
N GLY A 487 -25.03 -16.59 10.78
CA GLY A 487 -25.16 -15.42 11.62
C GLY A 487 -26.05 -15.66 12.84
N LYS A 488 -27.22 -16.28 12.64
CA LYS A 488 -28.13 -16.65 13.74
C LYS A 488 -27.49 -17.66 14.70
N ALA A 489 -26.80 -18.67 14.18
CA ALA A 489 -26.07 -19.65 14.99
C ALA A 489 -24.93 -19.02 15.82
N ASN A 490 -24.40 -17.88 15.38
CA ASN A 490 -23.38 -17.10 16.08
C ASN A 490 -23.96 -15.97 16.97
N HIS A 491 -25.27 -16.02 17.26
CA HIS A 491 -26.00 -15.06 18.11
C HIS A 491 -26.03 -13.61 17.58
N MET A 492 -25.93 -13.44 16.26
CA MET A 492 -26.08 -12.12 15.62
C MET A 492 -27.55 -11.67 15.62
N GLN A 493 -27.76 -10.35 15.78
CA GLN A 493 -29.09 -9.76 15.71
C GLN A 493 -29.47 -9.48 14.26
N LEU A 494 -30.09 -10.47 13.60
CA LEU A 494 -30.49 -10.44 12.19
C LEU A 494 -32.02 -10.41 12.01
N VAL A 495 -32.72 -9.67 12.87
CA VAL A 495 -34.19 -9.58 12.82
C VAL A 495 -34.62 -8.95 11.50
N GLY A 496 -35.44 -9.65 10.73
CA GLY A 496 -35.95 -9.16 9.45
C GLY A 496 -34.97 -9.26 8.28
N ILE A 497 -33.81 -9.92 8.44
CA ILE A 497 -32.87 -10.17 7.32
C ILE A 497 -33.06 -11.62 6.83
N GLN A 498 -33.28 -11.78 5.53
CA GLN A 498 -33.38 -13.05 4.80
C GLN A 498 -32.29 -13.13 3.72
N GLY A 499 -31.98 -14.34 3.24
CA GLY A 499 -30.97 -14.50 2.17
C GLY A 499 -31.39 -13.80 0.88
N ALA A 500 -32.67 -13.83 0.53
CA ALA A 500 -33.21 -13.14 -0.64
C ALA A 500 -32.93 -11.62 -0.62
N ASP A 501 -32.97 -10.98 0.55
CA ASP A 501 -32.67 -9.55 0.68
C ASP A 501 -31.24 -9.22 0.24
N ILE A 502 -30.29 -10.11 0.54
CA ILE A 502 -28.88 -9.98 0.14
C ILE A 502 -28.73 -10.20 -1.36
N VAL A 503 -29.38 -11.24 -1.89
CA VAL A 503 -29.36 -11.54 -3.34
C VAL A 503 -30.02 -10.43 -4.15
N ASP A 504 -30.99 -9.72 -3.60
CA ASP A 504 -31.69 -8.63 -4.27
C ASP A 504 -30.99 -7.27 -4.01
N GLY A 505 -29.84 -7.25 -3.33
CA GLY A 505 -29.02 -6.04 -3.15
C GLY A 505 -29.60 -5.02 -2.17
N GLN A 506 -30.44 -5.44 -1.22
CA GLN A 506 -31.08 -4.54 -0.25
C GLN A 506 -30.01 -3.90 0.64
N LYS A 507 -29.73 -2.60 0.41
CA LYS A 507 -28.58 -1.90 0.98
C LYS A 507 -28.55 -1.94 2.51
N THR A 508 -29.63 -1.53 3.17
CA THR A 508 -29.73 -1.48 4.64
C THR A 508 -29.53 -2.85 5.29
N LEU A 509 -30.10 -3.89 4.70
CA LEU A 509 -30.04 -5.26 5.22
C LEU A 509 -28.66 -5.88 4.98
N THR A 510 -28.05 -5.59 3.84
CA THR A 510 -26.66 -5.97 3.52
C THR A 510 -25.67 -5.31 4.48
N LEU A 511 -25.78 -3.99 4.69
CA LEU A 511 -24.97 -3.27 5.69
C LEU A 511 -25.18 -3.85 7.09
N GLY A 512 -26.43 -4.16 7.46
CA GLY A 512 -26.77 -4.77 8.75
C GLY A 512 -26.09 -6.12 8.98
N LEU A 513 -26.10 -7.01 7.98
CA LEU A 513 -25.45 -8.32 8.06
C LEU A 513 -23.92 -8.18 8.17
N VAL A 514 -23.31 -7.37 7.30
CA VAL A 514 -21.85 -7.19 7.28
C VAL A 514 -21.37 -6.52 8.57
N TRP A 515 -22.12 -5.55 9.09
CA TRP A 515 -21.89 -4.95 10.40
C TRP A 515 -21.88 -6.00 11.53
N GLN A 516 -22.89 -6.89 11.59
CA GLN A 516 -22.96 -7.91 12.62
C GLN A 516 -21.77 -8.88 12.53
N LEU A 517 -21.33 -9.22 11.32
CA LEU A 517 -20.14 -10.04 11.11
C LEU A 517 -18.85 -9.34 11.55
N MET A 518 -18.67 -8.06 11.20
CA MET A 518 -17.54 -7.25 11.65
C MET A 518 -17.53 -7.10 13.19
N ARG A 519 -18.70 -6.84 13.79
CA ARG A 519 -18.86 -6.78 15.24
C ARG A 519 -18.49 -8.10 15.89
N LYS A 520 -18.91 -9.24 15.33
CA LYS A 520 -18.53 -10.58 15.82
C LYS A 520 -17.03 -10.83 15.71
N ASN A 521 -16.38 -10.37 14.64
CA ASN A 521 -14.92 -10.43 14.52
C ASN A 521 -14.24 -9.71 15.69
N VAL A 522 -14.66 -8.47 15.98
CA VAL A 522 -14.13 -7.70 17.11
C VAL A 522 -14.38 -8.43 18.44
N THR A 523 -15.61 -8.87 18.70
CA THR A 523 -15.92 -9.52 19.99
C THR A 523 -15.28 -10.90 20.14
N ALA A 524 -15.17 -11.70 19.08
CA ALA A 524 -14.47 -12.99 19.09
C ALA A 524 -12.97 -12.81 19.35
N THR A 525 -12.34 -11.84 18.67
CA THR A 525 -10.94 -11.49 18.90
C THR A 525 -10.70 -11.10 20.36
N LEU A 526 -11.59 -10.28 20.94
CA LEU A 526 -11.48 -9.86 22.33
C LEU A 526 -11.80 -11.00 23.31
N ALA A 527 -12.78 -11.86 23.03
CA ALA A 527 -13.13 -13.00 23.88
C ALA A 527 -11.99 -14.03 23.97
N GLY A 528 -11.27 -14.26 22.87
CA GLY A 528 -10.06 -15.10 22.85
C GLY A 528 -8.94 -14.56 23.75
N LEU A 529 -8.95 -13.27 24.07
CA LEU A 529 -7.97 -12.60 24.94
C LEU A 529 -8.48 -12.45 26.40
N SER A 530 -9.77 -12.69 26.64
CA SER A 530 -10.40 -12.58 27.95
C SER A 530 -10.11 -13.80 28.83
N LYS A 531 -9.62 -13.57 30.06
CA LYS A 531 -9.46 -14.62 31.07
C LYS A 531 -10.84 -15.15 31.49
N GLY A 532 -11.29 -16.25 30.89
CA GLY A 532 -12.52 -16.95 31.25
C GLY A 532 -13.55 -17.13 30.13
N GLY A 533 -13.25 -16.73 28.89
CA GLY A 533 -14.10 -17.04 27.72
C GLY A 533 -15.48 -16.37 27.73
N LYS A 534 -15.68 -15.36 28.57
CA LYS A 534 -16.94 -14.60 28.62
C LYS A 534 -17.04 -13.67 27.40
N GLU A 535 -18.21 -13.65 26.75
CA GLU A 535 -18.48 -12.69 25.67
C GLU A 535 -18.34 -11.25 26.18
N ILE A 536 -17.65 -10.43 25.39
CA ILE A 536 -17.41 -9.01 25.69
C ILE A 536 -18.53 -8.16 25.08
N THR A 537 -19.18 -7.35 25.91
CA THR A 537 -20.24 -6.43 25.50
C THR A 537 -19.69 -5.04 25.19
N ASP A 538 -20.47 -4.21 24.48
CA ASP A 538 -20.13 -2.82 24.19
C ASP A 538 -19.83 -2.02 25.48
N GLN A 539 -20.54 -2.31 26.57
CA GLN A 539 -20.32 -1.68 27.87
C GLN A 539 -19.01 -2.14 28.53
N ASP A 540 -18.57 -3.37 28.30
CA ASP A 540 -17.27 -3.84 28.77
C ASP A 540 -16.13 -3.11 28.04
N ILE A 541 -16.28 -2.84 26.75
CA ILE A 541 -15.32 -2.04 25.95
C ILE A 541 -15.27 -0.60 26.48
N VAL A 542 -16.42 0.02 26.75
CA VAL A 542 -16.49 1.38 27.33
C VAL A 542 -15.80 1.43 28.69
N ARG A 543 -16.07 0.45 29.57
CA ARG A 543 -15.42 0.35 30.88
C ARG A 543 -13.91 0.20 30.75
N TRP A 544 -13.44 -0.72 29.91
CA TRP A 544 -12.01 -0.91 29.66
C TRP A 544 -11.33 0.39 29.20
N ALA A 545 -11.94 1.11 28.26
CA ALA A 545 -11.36 2.34 27.73
C ALA A 545 -11.26 3.42 28.83
N ASN A 546 -12.33 3.63 29.61
CA ASN A 546 -12.31 4.57 30.74
C ASN A 546 -11.30 4.17 31.83
N ASP A 547 -11.21 2.89 32.17
CA ASP A 547 -10.27 2.38 33.17
C ASP A 547 -8.83 2.56 32.70
N THR A 548 -8.57 2.35 31.41
CA THR A 548 -7.24 2.56 30.79
C THR A 548 -6.84 4.04 30.84
N VAL A 549 -7.75 4.94 30.43
CA VAL A 549 -7.54 6.40 30.48
C VAL A 549 -7.28 6.87 31.91
N LYS A 550 -8.06 6.37 32.88
CA LYS A 550 -7.91 6.69 34.30
C LYS A 550 -6.59 6.16 34.87
N ALA A 551 -6.18 4.95 34.49
CA ALA A 551 -4.90 4.36 34.89
C ALA A 551 -3.70 5.14 34.33
N GLY A 552 -3.85 5.75 33.15
CA GLY A 552 -2.88 6.70 32.57
C GLY A 552 -2.87 8.09 33.21
N GLY A 553 -3.68 8.33 34.26
CA GLY A 553 -3.74 9.60 34.97
C GLY A 553 -4.49 10.72 34.23
N LYS A 554 -5.24 10.38 33.17
CA LYS A 554 -6.04 11.32 32.38
C LYS A 554 -7.45 11.46 32.96
N ARG A 555 -8.16 12.53 32.57
CA ARG A 555 -9.48 12.89 33.12
C ARG A 555 -10.64 12.68 32.17
N SER A 556 -10.39 12.50 30.88
CA SER A 556 -11.45 12.27 29.90
C SER A 556 -12.16 10.94 30.17
N SER A 557 -13.45 10.87 29.82
CA SER A 557 -14.27 9.67 30.00
C SER A 557 -15.44 9.69 29.02
N MET A 558 -15.96 8.51 28.69
CA MET A 558 -17.18 8.36 27.89
C MET A 558 -18.20 7.46 28.59
N ARG A 559 -19.49 7.79 28.48
CA ARG A 559 -20.62 6.95 28.92
C ARG A 559 -21.05 5.98 27.83
N SER A 560 -20.90 6.39 26.57
CA SER A 560 -21.24 5.60 25.40
C SER A 560 -20.46 6.08 24.16
N PHE A 561 -20.48 5.27 23.10
CA PHE A 561 -19.99 5.68 21.78
C PHE A 561 -20.89 6.73 21.08
N ARG A 562 -21.93 7.25 21.74
CA ARG A 562 -22.79 8.31 21.22
C ARG A 562 -22.55 9.65 21.90
N ASP A 563 -21.57 9.72 22.79
CA ASP A 563 -21.29 10.93 23.58
C ASP A 563 -20.79 12.05 22.65
N PRO A 564 -21.46 13.22 22.59
CA PRO A 564 -21.06 14.30 21.69
C PRO A 564 -19.65 14.83 21.95
N GLY A 565 -19.16 14.69 23.18
CA GLY A 565 -17.80 15.08 23.56
C GLY A 565 -16.70 14.28 22.88
N LEU A 566 -17.01 13.15 22.23
CA LEU A 566 -16.05 12.35 21.46
C LEU A 566 -15.63 13.04 20.14
N LYS A 567 -16.41 14.00 19.65
CA LYS A 567 -16.18 14.72 18.39
C LYS A 567 -14.77 15.33 18.28
N ASN A 568 -14.23 15.85 19.38
CA ASN A 568 -12.91 16.49 19.40
C ASN A 568 -11.72 15.52 19.48
N ALA A 569 -11.99 14.22 19.53
CA ALA A 569 -11.02 13.13 19.63
C ALA A 569 -10.11 13.11 20.88
N HIS A 570 -10.29 14.02 21.85
CA HIS A 570 -9.45 14.09 23.06
C HIS A 570 -9.43 12.80 23.86
N PHE A 571 -10.60 12.16 24.02
CA PHE A 571 -10.70 10.87 24.71
C PHE A 571 -9.87 9.77 24.01
N PHE A 572 -9.89 9.74 22.68
CA PHE A 572 -9.14 8.74 21.91
C PHE A 572 -7.63 8.98 21.99
N LEU A 573 -7.21 10.24 21.95
CA LEU A 573 -5.80 10.61 22.16
C LEU A 573 -5.33 10.25 23.58
N ASP A 574 -6.11 10.56 24.60
CA ASP A 574 -5.83 10.17 25.98
C ASP A 574 -5.77 8.65 26.15
N LEU A 575 -6.66 7.91 25.50
CA LEU A 575 -6.65 6.44 25.50
C LEU A 575 -5.36 5.88 24.89
N LEU A 576 -4.96 6.41 23.73
CA LEU A 576 -3.74 6.00 23.03
C LEU A 576 -2.47 6.27 23.85
N ASP A 577 -2.36 7.47 24.44
CA ASP A 577 -1.26 7.81 25.34
C ASP A 577 -1.26 6.95 26.60
N SER A 578 -2.44 6.63 27.14
CA SER A 578 -2.56 5.75 28.32
C SER A 578 -2.18 4.30 28.00
N MET A 579 -2.41 3.83 26.77
CA MET A 579 -1.96 2.52 26.31
C MET A 579 -0.44 2.47 26.14
N LYS A 580 0.16 3.55 25.63
CA LYS A 580 1.60 3.67 25.44
C LYS A 580 2.08 5.10 25.69
N PRO A 581 2.53 5.42 26.92
CA PRO A 581 2.90 6.79 27.29
C PRO A 581 3.96 7.39 26.38
N GLY A 582 3.75 8.63 25.95
CA GLY A 582 4.67 9.39 25.09
C GLY A 582 4.45 9.18 23.59
N TYR A 583 3.44 8.38 23.19
CA TYR A 583 3.06 8.24 21.78
C TYR A 583 2.23 9.41 21.25
N VAL A 584 1.57 10.14 22.14
CA VAL A 584 0.83 11.36 21.79
C VAL A 584 1.67 12.55 22.23
N ASP A 585 2.14 13.32 21.25
CA ASP A 585 2.67 14.64 21.51
C ASP A 585 1.50 15.64 21.64
N TYR A 586 1.16 15.98 22.88
CA TYR A 586 0.09 16.91 23.17
C TYR A 586 0.33 18.34 22.65
N SER A 587 1.55 18.69 22.24
CA SER A 587 1.80 19.96 21.56
C SER A 587 1.17 20.02 20.16
N LEU A 588 0.84 18.85 19.59
CA LEU A 588 0.18 18.71 18.29
C LEU A 588 -1.35 18.62 18.39
N VAL A 589 -1.88 18.47 19.61
CA VAL A 589 -3.30 18.29 19.90
C VAL A 589 -3.95 19.67 19.99
N LEU A 590 -4.94 19.90 19.13
CA LEU A 590 -5.68 21.16 19.08
C LEU A 590 -6.83 21.15 20.08
N GLU A 591 -7.35 22.32 20.42
CA GLU A 591 -8.41 22.47 21.42
C GLU A 591 -9.72 21.77 21.03
N GLY A 592 -10.01 21.68 19.73
CA GLY A 592 -11.21 21.02 19.20
C GLY A 592 -12.44 21.94 19.26
N ARG A 593 -12.24 23.24 19.03
CA ARG A 593 -13.30 24.27 19.11
C ARG A 593 -14.16 24.38 17.86
N ASN A 594 -13.63 23.92 16.73
CA ASN A 594 -14.28 23.93 15.43
C ASN A 594 -14.06 22.59 14.71
N ASP A 595 -14.75 22.40 13.59
CA ASP A 595 -14.75 21.14 12.84
C ASP A 595 -13.38 20.79 12.28
N ASP A 596 -12.58 21.77 11.85
CA ASP A 596 -11.23 21.56 11.32
C ASP A 596 -10.27 21.09 12.41
N GLU A 597 -10.33 21.68 13.61
CA GLU A 597 -9.55 21.24 14.77
C GLU A 597 -9.94 19.82 15.19
N CYS A 598 -11.25 19.51 15.21
CA CYS A 598 -11.74 18.16 15.51
C CYS A 598 -11.23 17.14 14.48
N LEU A 599 -11.28 17.49 13.19
CA LEU A 599 -10.81 16.64 12.11
C LEU A 599 -9.30 16.38 12.22
N ASN A 600 -8.51 17.41 12.56
CA ASN A 600 -7.06 17.28 12.77
C ASN A 600 -6.73 16.39 13.97
N ASN A 601 -7.44 16.52 15.08
CA ASN A 601 -7.26 15.64 16.23
C ASN A 601 -7.66 14.18 15.90
N ALA A 602 -8.72 13.98 15.11
CA ALA A 602 -9.13 12.67 14.64
C ALA A 602 -8.09 12.04 13.69
N LYS A 603 -7.53 12.80 12.75
CA LYS A 603 -6.41 12.39 11.88
C LYS A 603 -5.21 11.92 12.70
N LEU A 604 -4.85 12.70 13.72
CA LEU A 604 -3.77 12.37 14.65
C LEU A 604 -4.05 11.07 15.40
N ALA A 605 -5.25 10.93 16.00
CA ALA A 605 -5.64 9.74 16.74
C ALA A 605 -5.60 8.46 15.88
N ILE A 606 -6.10 8.52 14.64
CA ILE A 606 -6.06 7.40 13.70
C ILE A 606 -4.61 7.03 13.35
N SER A 607 -3.76 8.02 13.10
CA SER A 607 -2.36 7.78 12.73
C SER A 607 -1.55 7.21 13.90
N VAL A 608 -1.77 7.68 15.13
CA VAL A 608 -1.17 7.11 16.35
C VAL A 608 -1.68 5.68 16.60
N ALA A 609 -2.97 5.40 16.38
CA ALA A 609 -3.50 4.05 16.47
C ALA A 609 -2.82 3.09 15.47
N ARG A 610 -2.62 3.53 14.22
CA ARG A 610 -1.87 2.77 13.21
C ARG A 610 -0.40 2.58 13.57
N LYS A 611 0.23 3.57 14.22
CA LYS A 611 1.60 3.47 14.78
C LYS A 611 1.72 2.35 15.82
N LEU A 612 0.69 2.17 16.65
CA LEU A 612 0.58 1.02 17.58
C LEU A 612 0.31 -0.31 16.88
N GLY A 613 0.07 -0.32 15.56
CA GLY A 613 -0.24 -1.51 14.78
C GLY A 613 -1.74 -1.79 14.66
N ALA A 614 -2.62 -0.83 14.97
CA ALA A 614 -4.07 -1.04 14.87
C ALA A 614 -4.54 -1.01 13.43
N LEU A 615 -5.36 -1.99 13.04
CA LEU A 615 -6.03 -2.00 11.74
C LEU A 615 -7.31 -1.16 11.83
N ILE A 616 -7.25 0.05 11.28
CA ILE A 616 -8.33 1.06 11.37
C ILE A 616 -8.85 1.40 9.97
N PHE A 617 -10.15 1.20 9.76
CA PHE A 617 -10.85 1.51 8.50
C PHE A 617 -11.70 2.77 8.53
N LEU A 618 -12.00 3.31 9.71
CA LEU A 618 -12.73 4.56 9.82
C LEU A 618 -11.87 5.76 9.39
N VAL A 619 -12.53 6.83 8.96
CA VAL A 619 -11.91 8.08 8.54
C VAL A 619 -12.11 9.16 9.61
N PRO A 620 -11.32 10.26 9.58
CA PRO A 620 -11.44 11.33 10.58
C PRO A 620 -12.86 11.89 10.76
N ASP A 621 -13.63 12.01 9.67
CA ASP A 621 -15.03 12.42 9.71
C ASP A 621 -15.91 11.50 10.55
N ASP A 622 -15.59 10.22 10.69
CA ASP A 622 -16.39 9.29 11.50
C ASP A 622 -16.30 9.58 13.00
N ILE A 623 -15.15 10.08 13.46
CA ILE A 623 -14.97 10.56 14.84
C ILE A 623 -15.68 11.91 15.00
N LYS A 624 -15.45 12.84 14.06
CA LYS A 624 -16.06 14.18 14.07
C LYS A 624 -17.59 14.11 14.09
N ASP A 625 -18.16 13.19 13.31
CA ASP A 625 -19.60 12.97 13.17
C ASP A 625 -20.15 12.01 14.25
N VAL A 626 -19.31 11.54 15.19
CA VAL A 626 -19.68 10.67 16.33
C VAL A 626 -20.38 9.38 15.86
N ARG A 627 -19.80 8.70 14.86
CA ARG A 627 -20.33 7.46 14.30
C ARG A 627 -20.07 6.27 15.23
N ALA A 628 -21.01 6.04 16.13
CA ALA A 628 -20.89 5.09 17.24
C ALA A 628 -20.41 3.68 16.85
N LYS A 629 -20.94 3.10 15.76
CA LYS A 629 -20.55 1.77 15.27
C LYS A 629 -19.05 1.72 14.90
N LEU A 630 -18.58 2.74 14.20
CA LEU A 630 -17.19 2.83 13.73
C LEU A 630 -16.23 3.18 14.88
N MET A 631 -16.65 4.02 15.83
CA MET A 631 -15.85 4.27 17.04
C MET A 631 -15.75 3.02 17.94
N LEU A 632 -16.79 2.17 17.96
CA LEU A 632 -16.71 0.88 18.66
C LEU A 632 -15.65 -0.02 18.04
N THR A 633 -15.58 -0.13 16.71
CA THR A 633 -14.55 -0.95 16.05
C THR A 633 -13.15 -0.37 16.25
N PHE A 634 -13.00 0.95 16.29
CA PHE A 634 -11.75 1.63 16.67
C PHE A 634 -11.25 1.19 18.05
N VAL A 635 -12.07 1.39 19.08
CA VAL A 635 -11.69 1.09 20.47
C VAL A 635 -11.53 -0.42 20.68
N GLY A 636 -12.34 -1.23 20.00
CA GLY A 636 -12.18 -2.69 19.99
C GLY A 636 -10.85 -3.15 19.41
N ALA A 637 -10.39 -2.53 18.30
CA ALA A 637 -9.08 -2.81 17.72
C ALA A 637 -7.94 -2.44 18.69
N LEU A 638 -8.05 -1.30 19.38
CA LEU A 638 -7.09 -0.88 20.40
C LEU A 638 -7.03 -1.84 21.60
N MET A 639 -8.19 -2.27 22.09
CA MET A 639 -8.30 -3.23 23.19
C MET A 639 -7.66 -4.58 22.83
N SER A 640 -7.88 -5.05 21.59
CA SER A 640 -7.28 -6.29 21.10
C SER A 640 -5.75 -6.23 21.09
N LEU A 641 -5.17 -5.11 20.66
CA LEU A 641 -3.71 -4.93 20.68
C LEU A 641 -3.13 -4.97 22.09
N GLN A 642 -3.76 -4.28 23.05
CA GLN A 642 -3.23 -4.22 24.42
C GLN A 642 -3.22 -5.59 25.09
N GLN A 643 -4.23 -6.41 24.83
CA GLN A 643 -4.33 -7.73 25.44
C GLN A 643 -3.49 -8.78 24.70
N GLY A 644 -3.34 -8.67 23.37
CA GLY A 644 -2.46 -9.54 22.58
C GLY A 644 -0.97 -9.37 22.89
N GLY A 645 -0.54 -8.18 23.32
CA GLY A 645 0.84 -7.91 23.76
C GLY A 645 1.18 -8.39 25.18
N ARG A 646 0.26 -9.05 25.89
CA ARG A 646 0.45 -9.57 27.26
C ARG A 646 0.55 -11.10 27.34
N VAL A 647 0.75 -11.78 26.20
CA VAL A 647 0.94 -13.24 26.13
C VAL A 647 2.42 -13.59 26.12
#